data_AF-A0A177DXQ8-F1
#
_entry.id   AF-A0A177DXQ8-F1
#
_cell.length_a   1.000
_cell.length_b   1.000
_cell.length_c   1.000
_cell.angle_alpha   90.00
_cell.angle_beta   90.00
_cell.angle_gamma   90.00
#
_symmetry.space_group_name_H-M   'P 1'
#
loop_
_entity.id
_entity.type
_entity.pdbx_description
1 polymer ?
#
loop_
_entity_poly.entity_id
_entity_poly.type
_entity_poly.pdbx_seq_one_letter_code
_entity_poly.pdbx_strand_id
1 'polypeptide(L)'
;MASHSMPLQSTYDSQILPYADLEDLKEAEIEDRHLKTRIRKLRIVSRTLALFISIAVLVPTALTLYKFLSTRTIYRTVALPSGQSVSRTPWAHNTRAWPTYMYFGVAAVSVLLNFTTMFSYKFGIEKANVASVVTSTFSWINLIGNLVVWCVAAGLYRAEKNKNGKSNDLWGWTCSAGARAIQKEFVGDIDFGRYCNVQFPGEVTSPLFTAYSAVAPPSDPTSTFSPSSHYTTFITSGIPFPSSVSTSQTKVQSSTPGTPSYSTPQSQTSSTDTIPADPNIPFRPGYRSVAYYGSWDIYTRNFQPQEIPAKRLTHLLYSFADNKPDGTVFLTDSHADAEKHYATDSWNDVGNNLYGSLKQLQILKAKNRNLKVLLSIGGWTYTNTNKHMDGPMATAEGRQRFASSCVELIRDYGFDGIDVDWEYPKDKEQGHQWLELLKEIRSQMNKYADKLVHKDDSGYELKPKFLLTIASPAGEKNYRNLPLREISEVTDFINLMAYDYAGSWDKQTGHNSNLYPSTSNPLSTPFNTASVLAAYNAAGVPSSKLNLGMPLYGRSFTNTQGVGKSFDSTGEGSFEKGIYDFKDLPVAGAQEYYDEEVGASYSYDEGSGTFVSYDTMAMALKKVDYIAQQKLGGAMWWEISGDRTDNAGSIVQNIIEKMRGGGSGAGIESSSNWLLYPDSKFDNIRNGVLTPQVAQRLRRA
;
A
#
# COMPACT_ATOMS: atom_id res chain seq x y z
N MET A 1 9.46 -88.70 10.80
CA MET A 1 10.86 -88.27 10.53
C MET A 1 10.83 -86.97 9.74
N ALA A 2 11.94 -86.23 9.76
CA ALA A 2 12.29 -85.01 9.01
C ALA A 2 11.78 -84.95 7.54
N SER A 3 11.68 -83.81 6.84
CA SER A 3 11.82 -82.36 7.13
C SER A 3 11.48 -81.58 5.85
N HIS A 4 11.07 -80.31 5.92
CA HIS A 4 11.83 -79.18 5.31
C HIS A 4 11.07 -77.85 5.29
N SER A 5 11.81 -76.81 5.67
CA SER A 5 11.56 -75.39 5.40
C SER A 5 11.63 -75.07 3.89
N MET A 6 10.71 -74.24 3.39
CA MET A 6 10.88 -73.55 2.10
C MET A 6 11.66 -72.23 2.28
N PRO A 7 12.60 -71.89 1.38
CA PRO A 7 13.30 -70.61 1.41
C PRO A 7 12.55 -69.51 0.65
N LEU A 8 12.70 -68.27 1.11
CA LEU A 8 12.40 -67.08 0.31
C LEU A 8 13.48 -66.94 -0.78
N GLN A 9 13.07 -66.88 -2.06
CA GLN A 9 13.97 -66.60 -3.16
C GLN A 9 13.58 -65.29 -3.84
N SER A 10 14.52 -64.34 -3.80
CA SER A 10 14.41 -63.04 -4.45
C SER A 10 14.43 -63.19 -5.97
N THR A 11 13.44 -62.59 -6.64
CA THR A 11 13.49 -62.29 -8.07
C THR A 11 13.58 -60.77 -8.27
N TYR A 12 14.77 -60.31 -8.63
CA TYR A 12 14.99 -58.97 -9.18
C TYR A 12 14.53 -58.98 -10.64
N ASP A 13 13.34 -58.45 -10.93
CA ASP A 13 12.96 -58.14 -12.31
C ASP A 13 13.58 -56.80 -12.73
N SER A 14 14.58 -56.88 -13.60
CA SER A 14 15.15 -55.71 -14.27
C SER A 14 14.17 -55.19 -15.32
N GLN A 15 13.33 -54.21 -14.95
CA GLN A 15 12.52 -53.47 -15.92
C GLN A 15 13.44 -52.72 -16.90
N ILE A 16 13.44 -53.17 -18.16
CA ILE A 16 14.04 -52.44 -19.28
C ILE A 16 13.11 -51.25 -19.56
N LEU A 17 13.59 -50.04 -19.25
CA LEU A 17 12.89 -48.81 -19.63
C LEU A 17 12.73 -48.75 -21.16
N PRO A 18 11.55 -48.39 -21.68
CA PRO A 18 11.33 -48.24 -23.11
C PRO A 18 12.28 -47.16 -23.68
N TYR A 19 12.63 -47.30 -24.97
CA TYR A 19 13.66 -46.46 -25.61
C TYR A 19 13.39 -44.95 -25.51
N ALA A 20 12.12 -44.54 -25.46
CA ALA A 20 11.70 -43.15 -25.26
C ALA A 20 12.14 -42.57 -23.90
N ASP A 21 11.94 -43.30 -22.79
CA ASP A 21 12.38 -42.86 -21.45
C ASP A 21 13.92 -42.67 -21.39
N LEU A 22 14.67 -43.44 -22.20
CA LEU A 22 16.13 -43.33 -22.30
C LEU A 22 16.62 -42.14 -23.13
N GLU A 23 15.78 -41.55 -23.98
CA GLU A 23 16.07 -40.27 -24.65
C GLU A 23 15.66 -39.10 -23.75
N ASP A 24 14.47 -39.14 -23.15
CA ASP A 24 14.00 -38.14 -22.18
C ASP A 24 14.95 -37.99 -20.98
N LEU A 25 15.48 -39.10 -20.44
CA LEU A 25 16.49 -39.07 -19.37
C LEU A 25 17.82 -38.46 -19.83
N LYS A 26 18.26 -38.69 -21.08
CA LYS A 26 19.47 -38.07 -21.62
C LYS A 26 19.27 -36.59 -21.87
N GLU A 27 18.11 -36.18 -22.36
CA GLU A 27 17.77 -34.77 -22.55
C GLU A 27 17.73 -34.05 -21.20
N ALA A 28 17.08 -34.63 -20.18
CA ALA A 28 17.10 -34.14 -18.81
C ALA A 28 18.53 -34.05 -18.21
N GLU A 29 19.40 -35.03 -18.46
CA GLU A 29 20.82 -34.96 -18.06
C GLU A 29 21.61 -33.86 -18.79
N ILE A 30 21.29 -33.58 -20.05
CA ILE A 30 21.90 -32.50 -20.85
C ILE A 30 21.42 -31.14 -20.32
N GLU A 31 20.12 -30.99 -20.07
CA GLU A 31 19.54 -29.79 -19.47
C GLU A 31 20.09 -29.51 -18.07
N ASP A 32 20.16 -30.52 -17.20
CA ASP A 32 20.77 -30.41 -15.87
C ASP A 32 22.25 -30.01 -15.96
N ARG A 33 23.01 -30.59 -16.90
CA ARG A 33 24.41 -30.22 -17.15
C ARG A 33 24.55 -28.78 -17.64
N HIS A 34 23.63 -28.32 -18.49
CA HIS A 34 23.56 -26.93 -18.96
C HIS A 34 23.19 -25.97 -17.82
N LEU A 35 22.20 -26.31 -17.00
CA LEU A 35 21.76 -25.54 -15.83
C LEU A 35 22.87 -25.44 -14.78
N LYS A 36 23.50 -26.56 -14.40
CA LYS A 36 24.67 -26.59 -13.52
C LYS A 36 25.82 -25.74 -14.07
N THR A 37 26.02 -25.71 -15.39
CA THR A 37 27.05 -24.86 -16.02
C THR A 37 26.69 -23.37 -15.98
N ARG A 38 25.43 -22.99 -16.22
CA ARG A 38 24.94 -21.60 -16.08
C ARG A 38 25.07 -21.12 -14.63
N ILE A 39 24.64 -21.93 -13.65
CA ILE A 39 24.76 -21.63 -12.22
C ILE A 39 26.24 -21.42 -11.81
N ARG A 40 27.17 -22.24 -12.32
CA ARG A 40 28.62 -22.07 -12.07
C ARG A 40 29.14 -20.74 -12.63
N LYS A 41 28.77 -20.36 -13.87
CA LYS A 41 29.15 -19.07 -14.46
C LYS A 41 28.61 -17.89 -13.63
N LEU A 42 27.33 -17.92 -13.26
CA LEU A 42 26.70 -16.86 -12.44
C LEU A 42 27.35 -16.73 -11.05
N ARG A 43 27.70 -17.85 -10.40
CA ARG A 43 28.43 -17.84 -9.11
C ARG A 43 29.82 -17.20 -9.24
N ILE A 44 30.57 -17.47 -10.32
CA ILE A 44 31.88 -16.86 -10.55
C ILE A 44 31.74 -15.35 -10.78
N VAL A 45 30.76 -14.91 -11.60
CA VAL A 45 30.47 -13.49 -11.83
C VAL A 45 30.09 -12.77 -10.52
N SER A 46 29.19 -13.36 -9.73
CA SER A 46 28.76 -12.83 -8.43
C SER A 46 29.94 -12.67 -7.44
N ARG A 47 30.82 -13.67 -7.32
CA ARG A 47 32.01 -13.57 -6.44
C ARG A 47 33.05 -12.58 -6.94
N THR A 48 33.20 -12.45 -8.25
CA THR A 48 34.07 -11.44 -8.87
C THR A 48 33.57 -10.02 -8.56
N LEU A 49 32.27 -9.77 -8.69
CA LEU A 49 31.66 -8.49 -8.33
C LEU A 49 31.78 -8.19 -6.83
N ALA A 50 31.52 -9.19 -5.97
CA ALA A 50 31.66 -9.04 -4.52
C ALA A 50 33.10 -8.73 -4.09
N LEU A 51 34.11 -9.29 -4.78
CA LEU A 51 35.52 -8.96 -4.56
C LEU A 51 35.81 -7.50 -4.92
N PHE A 52 35.36 -7.03 -6.09
CA PHE A 52 35.54 -5.61 -6.50
C PHE A 52 34.88 -4.63 -5.54
N ILE A 53 33.64 -4.90 -5.09
CA ILE A 53 32.95 -4.07 -4.09
C ILE A 53 33.71 -4.08 -2.76
N SER A 54 34.20 -5.23 -2.31
CA SER A 54 34.98 -5.33 -1.06
C SER A 54 36.28 -4.52 -1.14
N ILE A 55 36.97 -4.51 -2.29
CA ILE A 55 38.16 -3.68 -2.53
C ILE A 55 37.80 -2.19 -2.54
N ALA A 56 36.68 -1.82 -3.19
CA ALA A 56 36.21 -0.44 -3.26
C ALA A 56 35.86 0.16 -1.88
N VAL A 57 35.47 -0.66 -0.90
CA VAL A 57 35.28 -0.24 0.51
C VAL A 57 36.59 -0.29 1.30
N LEU A 58 37.44 -1.30 1.07
CA LEU A 58 38.69 -1.49 1.79
C LEU A 58 39.70 -0.35 1.56
N VAL A 59 39.83 0.13 0.31
CA VAL A 59 40.84 1.15 -0.03
C VAL A 59 40.55 2.51 0.64
N PRO A 60 39.35 3.11 0.54
CA PRO A 60 39.03 4.38 1.22
C PRO A 60 39.08 4.28 2.74
N THR A 61 38.63 3.17 3.33
CA THR A 61 38.69 2.94 4.79
C THR A 61 40.13 2.82 5.27
N ALA A 62 40.99 2.08 4.57
CA ALA A 62 42.42 1.96 4.87
C ALA A 62 43.14 3.32 4.79
N LEU A 63 42.91 4.09 3.71
CA LEU A 63 43.49 5.43 3.54
C LEU A 63 43.04 6.40 4.64
N THR A 64 41.75 6.38 5.00
CA THR A 64 41.19 7.22 6.07
C THR A 64 41.82 6.86 7.43
N LEU A 65 41.91 5.57 7.77
CA LEU A 65 42.52 5.12 9.03
C LEU A 65 44.01 5.43 9.11
N TYR A 66 44.77 5.18 8.03
CA TYR A 66 46.18 5.54 7.96
C TYR A 66 46.39 7.04 8.18
N LYS A 67 45.57 7.88 7.53
CA LYS A 67 45.69 9.33 7.65
C LYS A 67 45.28 9.84 9.03
N PHE A 68 44.24 9.28 9.64
CA PHE A 68 43.88 9.54 11.03
C PHE A 68 45.02 9.18 11.99
N LEU A 69 45.54 7.95 11.90
CA LEU A 69 46.58 7.46 12.79
C LEU A 69 47.89 8.24 12.70
N SER A 70 48.28 8.69 11.50
CA SER A 70 49.49 9.48 11.26
C SER A 70 49.37 10.97 11.63
N THR A 71 48.16 11.54 11.75
CA THR A 71 47.96 12.97 11.99
C THR A 71 47.27 13.31 13.31
N ARG A 72 46.68 12.33 14.01
CA ARG A 72 45.94 12.55 15.28
C ARG A 72 46.79 13.13 16.43
N THR A 73 48.11 13.08 16.34
CA THR A 73 49.06 13.64 17.32
C THR A 73 49.70 14.95 16.87
N ILE A 74 49.38 15.45 15.67
CA ILE A 74 49.89 16.74 15.17
C ILE A 74 49.02 17.86 15.73
N TYR A 75 49.65 18.87 16.32
CA TYR A 75 48.98 20.05 16.85
C TYR A 75 49.34 21.29 16.03
N ARG A 76 48.34 22.11 15.72
CA ARG A 76 48.50 23.43 15.10
C ARG A 76 47.66 24.45 15.87
N THR A 77 48.16 25.69 15.93
CA THR A 77 47.39 26.82 16.45
C THR A 77 46.42 27.30 15.38
N VAL A 78 45.13 27.26 15.69
CA VAL A 78 44.04 27.66 14.78
C VAL A 78 43.34 28.87 15.36
N ALA A 79 43.10 29.90 14.54
CA ALA A 79 42.30 31.06 14.92
C ALA A 79 40.80 30.72 14.84
N LEU A 80 40.07 30.92 15.94
CA LEU A 80 38.61 30.80 15.95
C LEU A 80 37.94 32.08 15.42
N PRO A 81 36.70 32.01 14.90
CA PRO A 81 35.92 33.20 14.51
C PRO A 81 35.70 34.22 15.65
N SER A 82 35.91 33.83 16.91
CA SER A 82 35.88 34.69 18.09
C SER A 82 37.19 35.49 18.32
N GLY A 83 38.17 35.41 17.41
CA GLY A 83 39.48 36.05 17.55
C GLY A 83 40.44 35.32 18.51
N GLN A 84 40.03 34.19 19.08
CA GLN A 84 40.80 33.43 20.06
C GLN A 84 41.57 32.29 19.37
N SER A 85 42.88 32.18 19.63
CA SER A 85 43.72 31.10 19.09
C SER A 85 43.70 29.86 19.98
N VAL A 86 43.45 28.69 19.39
CA VAL A 86 43.41 27.40 20.10
C VAL A 86 44.34 26.39 19.44
N SER A 87 45.22 25.76 20.23
CA SER A 87 46.01 24.62 19.78
C SER A 87 45.14 23.37 19.73
N ARG A 88 45.05 22.73 18.55
CA ARG A 88 44.21 21.55 18.32
C ARG A 88 44.84 20.59 17.32
N THR A 89 44.26 19.40 17.20
CA THR A 89 44.59 18.42 16.16
C THR A 89 43.67 18.61 14.93
N PRO A 90 43.96 17.97 13.77
CA PRO A 90 43.13 18.12 12.57
C PRO A 90 41.75 17.45 12.69
N TRP A 91 41.47 16.73 13.76
CA TRP A 91 40.27 15.91 13.92
C TRP A 91 39.25 16.52 14.89
N ALA A 92 38.06 15.93 14.95
CA ALA A 92 37.01 16.33 15.86
C ALA A 92 37.41 16.10 17.34
N HIS A 93 36.94 16.98 18.24
CA HIS A 93 37.06 16.70 19.66
C HIS A 93 36.24 15.45 20.01
N ASN A 94 36.84 14.46 20.68
CA ASN A 94 36.27 13.12 20.89
C ASN A 94 35.93 12.37 19.57
N THR A 95 36.87 12.34 18.62
CA THR A 95 36.73 11.62 17.35
C THR A 95 36.34 10.15 17.52
N ARG A 96 35.27 9.72 16.84
CA ARG A 96 34.76 8.36 16.83
C ARG A 96 35.31 7.58 15.63
N ALA A 97 36.44 6.91 15.82
CA ALA A 97 37.08 6.09 14.78
C ALA A 97 36.55 4.65 14.66
N TRP A 98 35.80 4.16 15.66
CA TRP A 98 35.34 2.75 15.71
C TRP A 98 34.53 2.28 14.48
N PRO A 99 33.65 3.09 13.84
CA PRO A 99 32.90 2.61 12.68
C PRO A 99 33.84 2.33 11.49
N THR A 100 34.85 3.17 11.29
CA THR A 100 35.83 2.99 10.21
C THR A 100 36.72 1.77 10.44
N TYR A 101 37.10 1.47 11.70
CA TYR A 101 37.79 0.21 12.03
C TYR A 101 36.94 -1.03 11.75
N MET A 102 35.64 -0.99 12.10
CA MET A 102 34.70 -2.07 11.81
C MET A 102 34.55 -2.30 10.30
N TYR A 103 34.29 -1.25 9.51
CA TYR A 103 34.17 -1.36 8.06
C TYR A 103 35.47 -1.85 7.39
N PHE A 104 36.63 -1.38 7.86
CA PHE A 104 37.93 -1.88 7.40
C PHE A 104 38.09 -3.39 7.67
N GLY A 105 37.77 -3.86 8.89
CA GLY A 105 37.85 -5.28 9.24
C GLY A 105 36.90 -6.16 8.42
N VAL A 106 35.64 -5.73 8.26
CA VAL A 106 34.63 -6.40 7.43
C VAL A 106 35.08 -6.47 5.97
N ALA A 107 35.57 -5.37 5.40
CA ALA A 107 36.03 -5.32 4.02
C ALA A 107 37.29 -6.20 3.81
N ALA A 108 38.25 -6.19 4.74
CA ALA A 108 39.45 -7.02 4.68
C ALA A 108 39.13 -8.53 4.69
N VAL A 109 38.25 -8.98 5.59
CA VAL A 109 37.80 -10.38 5.61
C VAL A 109 36.99 -10.73 4.36
N SER A 110 36.16 -9.80 3.86
CA SER A 110 35.40 -10.01 2.62
C SER A 110 36.28 -10.14 1.38
N VAL A 111 37.35 -9.34 1.26
CA VAL A 111 38.37 -9.49 0.20
C VAL A 111 39.04 -10.86 0.32
N LEU A 112 39.49 -11.25 1.52
CA LEU A 112 40.19 -12.53 1.75
C LEU A 112 39.33 -13.75 1.39
N LEU A 113 38.06 -13.78 1.81
CA LEU A 113 37.15 -14.92 1.57
C LEU A 113 36.70 -15.02 0.11
N ASN A 114 36.40 -13.89 -0.56
CA ASN A 114 36.07 -13.92 -1.98
C ASN A 114 37.30 -14.28 -2.84
N PHE A 115 38.49 -13.78 -2.49
CA PHE A 115 39.75 -14.18 -3.14
C PHE A 115 40.04 -15.67 -2.95
N THR A 116 39.96 -16.17 -1.71
CA THR A 116 40.13 -17.61 -1.40
C THR A 116 39.15 -18.45 -2.21
N THR A 117 37.87 -18.06 -2.27
CA THR A 117 36.85 -18.76 -3.08
C THR A 117 37.21 -18.78 -4.57
N MET A 118 37.59 -17.63 -5.14
CA MET A 118 38.04 -17.55 -6.55
C MET A 118 39.29 -18.38 -6.81
N PHE A 119 40.23 -18.44 -5.86
CA PHE A 119 41.44 -19.25 -5.95
C PHE A 119 41.12 -20.76 -5.86
N SER A 120 40.18 -21.17 -4.99
CA SER A 120 39.75 -22.57 -4.85
C SER A 120 39.16 -23.15 -6.14
N TYR A 121 38.52 -22.35 -7.01
CA TYR A 121 38.07 -22.81 -8.33
C TYR A 121 39.21 -23.31 -9.23
N LYS A 122 40.47 -22.90 -9.00
CA LYS A 122 41.65 -23.44 -9.71
C LYS A 122 42.04 -24.86 -9.29
N PHE A 123 41.54 -25.35 -8.15
CA PHE A 123 41.92 -26.65 -7.55
C PHE A 123 40.79 -27.68 -7.53
N GLY A 124 39.69 -27.42 -8.26
CA GLY A 124 38.56 -28.32 -8.40
C GLY A 124 37.26 -27.80 -7.79
N ILE A 125 36.14 -28.25 -8.38
CA ILE A 125 34.78 -27.77 -8.05
C ILE A 125 34.38 -28.08 -6.61
N GLU A 126 34.81 -29.23 -6.08
CA GLU A 126 34.52 -29.66 -4.71
C GLU A 126 35.14 -28.71 -3.67
N LYS A 127 36.44 -28.38 -3.82
CA LYS A 127 37.13 -27.41 -2.96
C LYS A 127 36.52 -26.02 -3.05
N ALA A 128 36.10 -25.61 -4.26
CA ALA A 128 35.41 -24.34 -4.48
C ALA A 128 34.02 -24.30 -3.81
N ASN A 129 33.28 -25.42 -3.78
CA ASN A 129 32.01 -25.50 -3.07
C ASN A 129 32.20 -25.37 -1.56
N VAL A 130 33.19 -26.06 -0.96
CA VAL A 130 33.51 -25.94 0.48
C VAL A 130 33.87 -24.49 0.85
N ALA A 131 34.77 -23.85 0.08
CA ALA A 131 35.13 -22.44 0.29
C ALA A 131 33.93 -21.49 0.09
N SER A 132 33.05 -21.80 -0.86
CA SER A 132 31.83 -21.02 -1.10
C SER A 132 30.79 -21.16 0.02
N VAL A 133 30.72 -22.28 0.74
CA VAL A 133 29.83 -22.41 1.91
C VAL A 133 30.27 -21.45 3.00
N VAL A 134 31.54 -21.51 3.42
CA VAL A 134 32.13 -20.61 4.43
C VAL A 134 31.92 -19.14 4.04
N THR A 135 32.21 -18.80 2.78
CA THR A 135 32.04 -17.42 2.27
C THR A 135 30.57 -17.00 2.20
N SER A 136 29.63 -17.92 1.97
CA SER A 136 28.19 -17.61 2.00
C SER A 136 27.69 -17.38 3.42
N THR A 137 28.10 -18.21 4.39
CA THR A 137 27.78 -18.01 5.80
C THR A 137 28.31 -16.67 6.30
N PHE A 138 29.56 -16.32 5.96
CA PHE A 138 30.11 -15.00 6.27
C PHE A 138 29.36 -13.86 5.54
N SER A 139 28.93 -14.06 4.29
CA SER A 139 28.12 -13.08 3.55
C SER A 139 26.78 -12.81 4.25
N TRP A 140 26.12 -13.84 4.78
CA TRP A 140 24.88 -13.71 5.56
C TRP A 140 25.11 -13.03 6.91
N ILE A 141 26.15 -13.40 7.65
CA ILE A 141 26.55 -12.71 8.90
C ILE A 141 26.84 -11.23 8.63
N ASN A 142 27.52 -10.93 7.52
CA ASN A 142 27.81 -9.56 7.11
C ASN A 142 26.54 -8.81 6.66
N LEU A 143 25.60 -9.45 5.97
CA LEU A 143 24.31 -8.83 5.61
C LEU A 143 23.52 -8.44 6.87
N ILE A 144 23.39 -9.35 7.82
CA ILE A 144 22.73 -9.11 9.12
C ILE A 144 23.47 -8.01 9.89
N GLY A 145 24.80 -8.06 9.94
CA GLY A 145 25.64 -7.05 10.55
C GLY A 145 25.46 -5.65 9.93
N ASN A 146 25.43 -5.55 8.60
CA ASN A 146 25.16 -4.29 7.90
C ASN A 146 23.74 -3.79 8.17
N LEU A 147 22.75 -4.67 8.28
CA LEU A 147 21.36 -4.28 8.57
C LEU A 147 21.26 -3.70 10.00
N VAL A 148 21.90 -4.34 10.98
CA VAL A 148 22.04 -3.79 12.35
C VAL A 148 22.79 -2.45 12.34
N VAL A 149 23.90 -2.36 11.61
CA VAL A 149 24.68 -1.11 11.49
C VAL A 149 23.88 0.00 10.81
N TRP A 150 23.06 -0.32 9.81
CA TRP A 150 22.15 0.64 9.17
C TRP A 150 21.06 1.12 10.13
N CYS A 151 20.44 0.24 10.92
CA CYS A 151 19.49 0.64 11.96
C CYS A 151 20.15 1.55 13.02
N VAL A 152 21.35 1.21 13.47
CA VAL A 152 22.13 2.02 14.42
C VAL A 152 22.56 3.35 13.79
N ALA A 153 23.01 3.35 12.54
CA ALA A 153 23.42 4.56 11.82
C ALA A 153 22.22 5.49 11.53
N ALA A 154 21.06 4.95 11.17
CA ALA A 154 19.82 5.73 11.02
C ALA A 154 19.36 6.34 12.35
N GLY A 155 19.47 5.59 13.46
CA GLY A 155 19.22 6.10 14.81
C GLY A 155 20.19 7.22 15.23
N LEU A 156 21.50 7.02 14.99
CA LEU A 156 22.53 8.02 15.27
C LEU A 156 22.40 9.25 14.37
N TYR A 157 22.09 9.08 13.08
CA TYR A 157 21.85 10.17 12.14
C TYR A 157 20.62 11.00 12.54
N ARG A 158 19.52 10.35 12.96
CA ARG A 158 18.37 11.06 13.56
C ARG A 158 18.75 11.82 14.83
N ALA A 159 19.63 11.25 15.67
CA ALA A 159 20.09 11.91 16.90
C ALA A 159 21.10 13.06 16.66
N GLU A 160 21.92 13.01 15.61
CA GLU A 160 22.92 14.03 15.28
C GLU A 160 22.41 15.12 14.32
N LYS A 161 21.35 14.85 13.54
CA LYS A 161 20.59 15.89 12.82
C LYS A 161 20.05 16.98 13.78
N ASN A 162 19.74 16.60 15.02
CA ASN A 162 19.33 17.51 16.10
C ASN A 162 20.49 18.28 16.76
N LYS A 163 21.73 18.18 16.25
CA LYS A 163 22.94 18.82 16.83
C LYS A 163 23.72 19.69 15.83
N ASN A 164 23.01 20.34 14.90
CA ASN A 164 23.56 21.36 13.98
C ASN A 164 24.83 20.93 13.22
N GLY A 165 24.83 19.70 12.67
CA GLY A 165 25.83 19.27 11.67
C GLY A 165 27.25 19.01 12.21
N LYS A 166 27.45 18.91 13.52
CA LYS A 166 28.74 18.54 14.12
C LYS A 166 28.90 17.02 14.22
N SER A 167 29.19 16.35 13.11
CA SER A 167 29.68 14.96 13.16
C SER A 167 31.06 14.93 13.83
N ASN A 168 31.26 13.91 14.67
CA ASN A 168 32.54 13.56 15.29
C ASN A 168 33.12 12.24 14.74
N ASP A 169 32.52 11.63 13.71
CA ASP A 169 33.08 10.45 13.04
C ASP A 169 34.10 10.85 11.95
N LEU A 170 34.95 9.93 11.52
CA LEU A 170 36.05 10.23 10.58
C LEU A 170 35.61 10.63 9.16
N TRP A 171 34.40 10.26 8.73
CA TRP A 171 33.87 10.50 7.38
C TRP A 171 32.94 11.71 7.35
N GLY A 172 32.13 11.90 8.40
CA GLY A 172 31.35 13.12 8.57
C GLY A 172 32.22 14.34 8.91
N TRP A 173 33.34 14.15 9.64
CA TRP A 173 34.25 15.26 9.97
C TRP A 173 34.98 15.82 8.74
N THR A 174 35.53 14.98 7.87
CA THR A 174 36.31 15.36 6.67
C THR A 174 35.52 16.24 5.71
N CYS A 175 34.21 15.98 5.53
CA CYS A 175 33.33 16.80 4.70
C CYS A 175 32.70 18.00 5.45
N SER A 176 32.93 18.13 6.76
CA SER A 176 32.27 19.14 7.59
C SER A 176 32.73 20.59 7.30
N ALA A 177 31.92 21.56 7.73
CA ALA A 177 32.35 22.96 7.80
C ALA A 177 33.52 23.16 8.79
N GLY A 178 33.63 22.32 9.82
CA GLY A 178 34.70 22.38 10.83
C GLY A 178 36.07 22.01 10.27
N ALA A 179 36.15 20.97 9.43
CA ALA A 179 37.37 20.60 8.72
C ALA A 179 37.78 21.66 7.69
N ARG A 180 36.81 22.20 6.93
CA ARG A 180 37.06 23.31 5.98
C ARG A 180 37.62 24.55 6.65
N ALA A 181 37.11 24.92 7.84
CA ALA A 181 37.55 26.08 8.59
C ALA A 181 39.02 26.00 9.06
N ILE A 182 39.57 24.78 9.24
CA ILE A 182 40.94 24.55 9.71
C ILE A 182 41.89 24.04 8.60
N GLN A 183 41.43 24.03 7.36
CA GLN A 183 42.18 23.44 6.24
C GLN A 183 43.50 24.16 5.98
N LYS A 184 43.58 25.47 6.23
CA LYS A 184 44.78 26.28 5.93
C LYS A 184 45.94 25.90 6.86
N GLU A 185 45.65 25.64 8.12
CA GLU A 185 46.62 25.34 9.18
C GLU A 185 47.18 23.92 9.08
N PHE A 186 46.43 23.01 8.43
CA PHE A 186 46.78 21.60 8.26
C PHE A 186 47.06 21.19 6.80
N VAL A 187 47.17 22.13 5.84
CA VAL A 187 47.29 21.81 4.40
C VAL A 187 48.49 20.90 4.06
N GLY A 188 49.61 21.02 4.79
CA GLY A 188 50.76 20.12 4.64
C GLY A 188 50.58 18.74 5.31
N ASP A 189 49.64 18.63 6.25
CA ASP A 189 49.40 17.44 7.07
C ASP A 189 48.19 16.62 6.55
N ILE A 190 47.12 17.25 6.06
CA ILE A 190 45.93 16.61 5.48
C ILE A 190 45.14 17.57 4.56
N ASP A 191 44.64 17.04 3.44
CA ASP A 191 43.70 17.70 2.52
C ASP A 191 42.30 17.10 2.71
N PHE A 192 41.46 17.76 3.51
CA PHE A 192 40.12 17.29 3.81
C PHE A 192 39.22 17.23 2.57
N GLY A 193 39.41 18.14 1.60
CA GLY A 193 38.64 18.14 0.35
C GLY A 193 38.92 16.90 -0.50
N ARG A 194 40.21 16.55 -0.65
CA ARG A 194 40.61 15.31 -1.35
C ARG A 194 40.11 14.05 -0.65
N TYR A 195 40.17 13.99 0.69
CA TYR A 195 39.68 12.82 1.42
C TYR A 195 38.14 12.72 1.39
N CYS A 196 37.42 13.85 1.48
CA CYS A 196 35.97 13.90 1.30
C CYS A 196 35.56 13.36 -0.09
N ASN A 197 36.24 13.77 -1.17
CA ASN A 197 35.97 13.27 -2.53
C ASN A 197 36.27 11.77 -2.71
N VAL A 198 37.25 11.22 -1.97
CA VAL A 198 37.55 9.77 -1.97
C VAL A 198 36.52 8.96 -1.18
N GLN A 199 35.88 9.59 -0.18
CA GLN A 199 34.84 8.99 0.66
C GLN A 199 33.45 9.09 0.02
N PHE A 200 33.16 10.18 -0.70
CA PHE A 200 31.88 10.50 -1.34
C PHE A 200 32.07 10.92 -2.80
N PRO A 201 32.43 10.00 -3.71
CA PRO A 201 32.62 10.31 -5.12
C PRO A 201 31.29 10.65 -5.80
N GLY A 202 31.03 11.95 -6.02
CA GLY A 202 29.90 12.46 -6.81
C GLY A 202 29.11 13.61 -6.18
N GLU A 203 29.26 13.88 -4.89
CA GLU A 203 28.38 14.83 -4.16
C GLU A 203 28.98 16.23 -3.96
N VAL A 204 29.78 16.73 -4.92
CA VAL A 204 30.34 18.10 -4.89
C VAL A 204 30.10 18.85 -6.20
N THR A 205 28.83 19.13 -6.48
CA THR A 205 28.42 20.27 -7.33
C THR A 205 27.62 21.27 -6.51
N SER A 206 28.30 21.94 -5.58
CA SER A 206 27.79 23.15 -4.92
C SER A 206 28.78 24.28 -5.21
N PRO A 207 28.36 25.41 -5.82
CA PRO A 207 29.25 26.32 -6.56
C PRO A 207 30.16 27.24 -5.70
N LEU A 208 30.42 26.89 -4.44
CA LEU A 208 31.16 27.71 -3.47
C LEU A 208 32.63 27.31 -3.28
N PHE A 209 33.14 26.32 -4.02
CA PHE A 209 34.54 25.88 -3.91
C PHE A 209 35.52 26.59 -4.87
N THR A 210 35.05 27.38 -5.82
CA THR A 210 35.89 28.01 -6.86
C THR A 210 36.41 29.42 -6.52
N ALA A 211 36.08 29.96 -5.34
CA ALA A 211 36.27 31.37 -5.00
C ALA A 211 37.19 31.59 -3.78
N TYR A 212 38.47 31.22 -3.89
CA TYR A 212 39.52 31.67 -2.96
C TYR A 212 40.87 31.98 -3.66
N SER A 213 40.79 32.61 -4.83
CA SER A 213 41.92 33.25 -5.54
C SER A 213 41.59 34.69 -5.96
N ALA A 214 41.19 35.53 -5.00
CA ALA A 214 41.17 37.00 -5.13
C ALA A 214 41.13 37.65 -3.74
N VAL A 215 41.63 38.88 -3.62
CA VAL A 215 41.83 39.63 -2.36
C VAL A 215 41.17 41.02 -2.46
N ALA A 216 40.78 41.56 -1.30
CA ALA A 216 40.52 42.99 -0.97
C ALA A 216 39.06 43.37 -0.57
N PRO A 217 38.87 44.41 0.29
CA PRO A 217 37.68 44.57 1.16
C PRO A 217 37.02 45.99 1.04
N PRO A 218 36.31 46.56 2.04
CA PRO A 218 35.07 46.15 2.72
C PRO A 218 33.97 47.27 2.72
N SER A 219 32.77 47.00 3.27
CA SER A 219 31.96 48.02 4.00
C SER A 219 30.87 47.38 4.88
N ASP A 220 30.55 48.02 6.01
CA ASP A 220 29.64 47.52 7.07
C ASP A 220 28.15 47.88 6.84
N PRO A 221 27.20 47.19 7.52
CA PRO A 221 25.76 47.44 7.43
C PRO A 221 25.16 48.15 8.66
N THR A 222 24.02 48.82 8.45
CA THR A 222 23.01 49.19 9.46
C THR A 222 21.61 49.05 8.80
N SER A 223 20.49 48.80 9.47
CA SER A 223 20.13 48.85 10.90
C SER A 223 18.99 47.86 11.26
N THR A 224 18.68 47.79 12.56
CA THR A 224 17.63 47.01 13.24
C THR A 224 16.18 47.47 13.00
N PHE A 225 15.17 46.61 13.21
CA PHE A 225 14.14 46.73 14.29
C PHE A 225 13.06 45.61 14.24
N SER A 226 12.44 45.35 15.40
CA SER A 226 11.25 44.49 15.62
C SER A 226 10.24 45.24 16.54
N PRO A 227 9.13 44.65 17.03
CA PRO A 227 7.86 44.40 16.35
C PRO A 227 6.65 45.05 17.08
N SER A 228 5.42 44.88 16.59
CA SER A 228 4.20 45.13 17.39
C SER A 228 3.00 44.28 16.96
N SER A 229 1.98 44.20 17.82
CA SER A 229 0.89 43.20 17.86
C SER A 229 -0.49 43.85 17.95
N HIS A 230 -1.57 43.16 17.56
CA HIS A 230 -2.95 43.47 18.00
C HIS A 230 -3.89 42.24 18.02
N TYR A 231 -4.89 42.28 18.90
CA TYR A 231 -5.98 41.32 19.16
C TYR A 231 -7.33 42.05 19.10
N THR A 232 -8.43 41.38 18.72
CA THR A 232 -9.82 41.86 18.96
C THR A 232 -10.83 40.69 19.11
N THR A 233 -11.96 40.94 19.80
CA THR A 233 -12.96 39.95 20.31
C THR A 233 -14.40 40.48 20.17
N PHE A 234 -15.42 39.63 19.91
CA PHE A 234 -16.88 39.84 20.16
C PHE A 234 -17.55 38.44 20.29
N ILE A 235 -18.39 38.03 21.27
CA ILE A 235 -19.63 38.50 21.96
C ILE A 235 -20.94 37.86 21.41
N THR A 236 -21.87 37.51 22.32
CA THR A 236 -23.01 36.58 22.18
C THR A 236 -24.39 37.20 22.55
N SER A 237 -25.52 36.48 22.34
CA SER A 237 -26.84 36.75 22.98
C SER A 237 -27.79 35.52 23.01
N GLY A 238 -28.74 35.48 23.98
CA GLY A 238 -29.76 34.40 24.21
C GLY A 238 -31.13 34.65 23.51
N ILE A 239 -32.30 34.05 23.85
CA ILE A 239 -32.88 33.55 25.14
C ILE A 239 -33.91 32.34 24.89
N PRO A 240 -34.97 31.98 25.68
CA PRO A 240 -35.09 30.73 26.49
C PRO A 240 -36.21 29.67 26.21
N PHE A 241 -36.06 28.45 26.81
CA PHE A 241 -36.99 27.46 27.47
C PHE A 241 -38.51 27.34 27.12
N PRO A 242 -39.26 26.23 27.44
CA PRO A 242 -39.02 25.07 28.37
C PRO A 242 -39.34 23.65 27.77
N SER A 243 -39.51 22.51 28.47
CA SER A 243 -38.75 21.80 29.55
C SER A 243 -39.28 20.36 29.79
N SER A 244 -38.49 19.49 30.46
CA SER A 244 -38.81 18.20 31.16
C SER A 244 -39.51 17.01 30.44
N VAL A 245 -38.86 15.82 30.43
CA VAL A 245 -39.41 14.49 30.82
C VAL A 245 -38.26 13.60 31.38
N SER A 246 -38.60 12.63 32.22
CA SER A 246 -37.71 11.77 33.05
C SER A 246 -36.89 10.72 32.30
N THR A 247 -35.69 10.42 32.84
CA THR A 247 -34.89 9.23 32.55
C THR A 247 -35.49 7.96 33.17
N SER A 248 -35.23 6.80 32.55
CA SER A 248 -35.41 5.46 33.15
C SER A 248 -34.44 4.47 32.50
N GLN A 249 -33.36 4.13 33.20
CA GLN A 249 -32.48 3.02 32.83
C GLN A 249 -33.12 1.71 33.29
N THR A 250 -33.29 0.73 32.39
CA THR A 250 -33.77 -0.61 32.75
C THR A 250 -32.70 -1.65 32.46
N LYS A 251 -32.09 -2.17 33.54
CA LYS A 251 -31.14 -3.27 33.50
C LYS A 251 -31.91 -4.59 33.32
N VAL A 252 -31.77 -5.24 32.16
CA VAL A 252 -32.39 -6.56 31.92
C VAL A 252 -31.37 -7.67 32.22
N GLN A 253 -31.79 -8.64 33.03
CA GLN A 253 -30.97 -9.78 33.43
C GLN A 253 -30.94 -10.89 32.36
N SER A 254 -29.87 -11.68 32.42
CA SER A 254 -29.66 -12.92 31.68
C SER A 254 -30.78 -13.96 31.84
N SER A 255 -31.19 -14.57 30.74
CA SER A 255 -31.90 -15.87 30.72
C SER A 255 -31.23 -16.82 29.71
N THR A 256 -30.79 -17.98 30.19
CA THR A 256 -30.04 -18.99 29.43
C THR A 256 -30.92 -19.73 28.39
N PRO A 257 -30.39 -20.22 27.25
CA PRO A 257 -31.22 -20.71 26.14
C PRO A 257 -31.84 -22.10 26.37
N GLY A 258 -33.04 -22.31 25.84
CA GLY A 258 -33.66 -23.63 25.72
C GLY A 258 -33.21 -24.37 24.44
N THR A 259 -32.92 -25.66 24.57
CA THR A 259 -32.42 -26.54 23.50
C THR A 259 -33.49 -26.92 22.47
N PRO A 260 -33.20 -26.81 21.15
CA PRO A 260 -33.92 -27.54 20.11
C PRO A 260 -33.15 -28.78 19.63
N SER A 261 -33.90 -29.87 19.46
CA SER A 261 -33.46 -31.21 19.06
C SER A 261 -32.64 -31.27 17.76
N TYR A 262 -31.55 -32.05 17.78
CA TYR A 262 -30.84 -32.44 16.56
C TYR A 262 -31.67 -33.42 15.71
N SER A 263 -31.78 -33.13 14.42
CA SER A 263 -32.15 -34.11 13.39
C SER A 263 -31.06 -34.12 12.32
N THR A 264 -30.43 -35.28 12.11
CA THR A 264 -29.25 -35.44 11.25
C THR A 264 -29.64 -35.64 9.78
N PRO A 265 -29.16 -34.82 8.83
CA PRO A 265 -29.15 -35.17 7.42
C PRO A 265 -27.84 -35.90 7.06
N GLN A 266 -27.93 -36.87 6.15
CA GLN A 266 -26.82 -37.75 5.79
C GLN A 266 -25.71 -37.02 5.01
N SER A 267 -24.48 -37.52 5.18
CA SER A 267 -23.31 -37.10 4.40
C SER A 267 -23.54 -37.30 2.89
N GLN A 268 -23.54 -36.20 2.13
CA GLN A 268 -23.31 -36.24 0.69
C GLN A 268 -21.85 -35.91 0.41
N THR A 269 -21.19 -36.83 -0.30
CA THR A 269 -19.79 -36.74 -0.69
C THR A 269 -19.53 -35.54 -1.58
N SER A 270 -18.45 -34.82 -1.29
CA SER A 270 -17.97 -33.66 -2.04
C SER A 270 -17.79 -33.95 -3.54
N SER A 271 -18.66 -33.40 -4.38
CA SER A 271 -18.42 -33.27 -5.81
C SER A 271 -17.37 -32.18 -6.06
N THR A 272 -16.36 -32.49 -6.86
CA THR A 272 -15.29 -31.56 -7.28
C THR A 272 -15.86 -30.30 -7.92
N ASP A 273 -15.46 -29.12 -7.42
CA ASP A 273 -15.97 -27.79 -7.79
C ASP A 273 -15.43 -27.33 -9.18
N THR A 274 -15.78 -28.04 -10.24
CA THR A 274 -15.55 -27.59 -11.63
C THR A 274 -16.79 -26.89 -12.17
N ILE A 275 -16.91 -25.59 -11.90
CA ILE A 275 -17.83 -24.70 -12.61
C ILE A 275 -17.02 -24.01 -13.73
N PRO A 276 -17.25 -24.33 -15.01
CA PRO A 276 -16.95 -23.39 -16.08
C PRO A 276 -17.86 -22.18 -15.85
N ALA A 277 -17.28 -21.03 -15.49
CA ALA A 277 -18.08 -19.84 -15.24
C ALA A 277 -18.80 -19.43 -16.53
N ASP A 278 -20.14 -19.39 -16.48
CA ASP A 278 -20.99 -18.99 -17.61
C ASP A 278 -20.48 -17.67 -18.20
N PRO A 279 -20.06 -17.63 -19.48
CA PRO A 279 -19.48 -16.43 -20.05
C PRO A 279 -20.47 -15.28 -20.22
N ASN A 280 -21.78 -15.59 -20.20
CA ASN A 280 -22.87 -14.71 -20.58
C ASN A 280 -23.87 -14.51 -19.42
N ILE A 281 -23.37 -14.17 -18.21
CA ILE A 281 -24.22 -13.80 -17.07
C ILE A 281 -25.11 -12.60 -17.46
N PRO A 282 -26.45 -12.76 -17.53
CA PRO A 282 -27.35 -11.67 -17.89
C PRO A 282 -27.41 -10.61 -16.80
N PHE A 283 -27.62 -9.35 -17.20
CA PHE A 283 -27.83 -8.27 -16.25
C PHE A 283 -29.09 -8.54 -15.40
N ARG A 284 -28.93 -8.56 -14.08
CA ARG A 284 -30.02 -8.55 -13.11
C ARG A 284 -29.72 -7.46 -12.08
N PRO A 285 -30.65 -6.51 -11.84
CA PRO A 285 -30.47 -5.52 -10.79
C PRO A 285 -30.47 -6.21 -9.43
N GLY A 286 -29.67 -5.69 -8.51
CA GLY A 286 -29.53 -6.18 -7.14
C GLY A 286 -28.55 -5.29 -6.38
N TYR A 287 -28.17 -5.70 -5.17
CA TYR A 287 -27.18 -4.98 -4.38
C TYR A 287 -25.77 -5.14 -4.95
N ARG A 288 -25.02 -4.04 -4.98
CA ARG A 288 -23.60 -4.02 -5.24
C ARG A 288 -22.84 -4.31 -3.95
N SER A 289 -21.80 -5.13 -4.11
CA SER A 289 -20.75 -5.36 -3.14
C SER A 289 -19.45 -4.84 -3.76
N VAL A 290 -18.96 -3.71 -3.25
CA VAL A 290 -17.83 -2.95 -3.79
C VAL A 290 -16.72 -2.89 -2.74
N ALA A 291 -15.47 -3.18 -3.09
CA ALA A 291 -14.36 -3.00 -2.13
C ALA A 291 -13.16 -2.31 -2.79
N TYR A 292 -12.48 -1.45 -2.05
CA TYR A 292 -11.17 -0.93 -2.43
C TYR A 292 -10.06 -1.93 -2.09
N TYR A 293 -9.03 -2.01 -2.94
CA TYR A 293 -7.78 -2.73 -2.74
C TYR A 293 -6.61 -1.85 -3.18
N GLY A 294 -5.69 -1.56 -2.26
CA GLY A 294 -4.52 -0.75 -2.49
C GLY A 294 -3.37 -1.52 -3.12
N SER A 295 -2.69 -0.93 -4.11
CA SER A 295 -1.45 -1.49 -4.66
C SER A 295 -0.39 -1.68 -3.57
N TRP A 296 -0.40 -0.87 -2.53
CA TRP A 296 0.49 -0.96 -1.37
C TRP A 296 0.18 -2.12 -0.40
N ASP A 297 -0.99 -2.76 -0.48
CA ASP A 297 -1.42 -3.76 0.50
C ASP A 297 -0.56 -5.03 0.46
N ILE A 298 0.10 -5.27 -0.68
CA ILE A 298 1.03 -6.39 -0.86
C ILE A 298 2.28 -6.34 0.02
N TYR A 299 2.59 -5.17 0.61
CA TYR A 299 3.83 -4.91 1.36
C TYR A 299 3.64 -5.14 2.86
N THR A 300 3.56 -4.07 3.67
CA THR A 300 3.53 -4.15 5.14
C THR A 300 2.26 -4.83 5.66
N ARG A 301 1.12 -4.61 4.99
CA ARG A 301 -0.15 -5.32 5.25
C ARG A 301 -0.10 -6.80 4.84
N ASN A 302 0.82 -7.16 3.93
CA ASN A 302 1.02 -8.48 3.36
C ASN A 302 -0.26 -9.12 2.79
N PHE A 303 -1.25 -8.32 2.36
CA PHE A 303 -2.52 -8.79 1.85
C PHE A 303 -2.47 -8.89 0.31
N GLN A 304 -2.40 -10.12 -0.18
CA GLN A 304 -2.14 -10.43 -1.59
C GLN A 304 -3.45 -10.53 -2.37
N PRO A 305 -3.45 -10.33 -3.71
CA PRO A 305 -4.68 -10.38 -4.50
C PRO A 305 -5.42 -11.72 -4.41
N GLN A 306 -4.71 -12.83 -4.13
CA GLN A 306 -5.31 -14.16 -3.98
C GLN A 306 -6.18 -14.30 -2.72
N GLU A 307 -6.03 -13.41 -1.74
CA GLU A 307 -6.79 -13.38 -0.48
C GLU A 307 -8.09 -12.58 -0.60
N ILE A 308 -8.27 -11.82 -1.69
CA ILE A 308 -9.49 -11.07 -1.97
C ILE A 308 -10.69 -12.04 -2.07
N PRO A 309 -11.82 -11.80 -1.37
CA PRO A 309 -13.00 -12.67 -1.39
C PRO A 309 -13.81 -12.52 -2.69
N ALA A 310 -13.17 -12.75 -3.84
CA ALA A 310 -13.66 -12.49 -5.19
C ALA A 310 -15.01 -13.15 -5.52
N LYS A 311 -15.32 -14.34 -4.96
CA LYS A 311 -16.64 -15.02 -5.11
C LYS A 311 -17.81 -14.26 -4.45
N ARG A 312 -17.52 -13.24 -3.64
CA ARG A 312 -18.52 -12.46 -2.87
C ARG A 312 -18.72 -11.07 -3.44
N LEU A 313 -17.63 -10.42 -3.87
CA LEU A 313 -17.64 -9.08 -4.47
C LEU A 313 -18.30 -9.05 -5.85
N THR A 314 -18.91 -7.90 -6.18
CA THR A 314 -19.39 -7.55 -7.54
C THR A 314 -18.45 -6.58 -8.24
N HIS A 315 -17.77 -5.73 -7.48
CA HIS A 315 -16.85 -4.72 -7.96
C HIS A 315 -15.63 -4.67 -7.03
N LEU A 316 -14.44 -4.54 -7.60
CA LEU A 316 -13.21 -4.22 -6.90
C LEU A 316 -12.63 -2.95 -7.51
N LEU A 317 -12.20 -2.02 -6.67
CA LEU A 317 -11.62 -0.74 -7.06
C LEU A 317 -10.13 -0.78 -6.75
N TYR A 318 -9.30 -0.77 -7.78
CA TYR A 318 -7.84 -0.85 -7.66
C TYR A 318 -7.26 0.54 -7.41
N SER A 319 -6.71 0.75 -6.21
CA SER A 319 -6.28 2.06 -5.71
C SER A 319 -4.75 2.17 -5.62
N PHE A 320 -4.10 3.26 -6.02
CA PHE A 320 -4.62 4.38 -6.82
C PHE A 320 -3.66 4.67 -7.96
N ALA A 321 -4.22 5.00 -9.13
CA ALA A 321 -3.49 5.74 -10.15
C ALA A 321 -3.43 7.23 -9.79
N ASP A 322 -2.38 7.90 -10.29
CA ASP A 322 -2.18 9.35 -10.19
C ASP A 322 -2.22 9.94 -11.60
N ASN A 323 -2.24 11.28 -11.72
CA ASN A 323 -2.18 11.97 -13.00
C ASN A 323 -1.05 13.00 -13.04
N LYS A 324 -0.47 13.17 -14.23
CA LYS A 324 0.52 14.21 -14.49
C LYS A 324 -0.13 15.59 -14.60
N PRO A 325 0.63 16.70 -14.50
CA PRO A 325 0.12 18.07 -14.69
C PRO A 325 -0.49 18.36 -16.07
N ASP A 326 -0.28 17.51 -17.08
CA ASP A 326 -0.91 17.62 -18.41
C ASP A 326 -2.24 16.86 -18.53
N GLY A 327 -2.61 16.10 -17.49
CA GLY A 327 -3.79 15.23 -17.43
C GLY A 327 -3.51 13.74 -17.63
N THR A 328 -2.31 13.34 -18.05
CA THR A 328 -2.01 11.92 -18.34
C THR A 328 -2.05 11.07 -17.06
N VAL A 329 -3.00 10.14 -16.96
CA VAL A 329 -3.13 9.16 -15.87
C VAL A 329 -2.06 8.08 -15.99
N PHE A 330 -1.49 7.65 -14.87
CA PHE A 330 -0.49 6.60 -14.81
C PHE A 330 -0.58 5.76 -13.53
N LEU A 331 -0.10 4.52 -13.62
CA LEU A 331 0.02 3.60 -12.50
C LEU A 331 1.22 3.97 -11.62
N THR A 332 1.08 3.83 -10.30
CA THR A 332 1.94 4.50 -9.31
C THR A 332 3.04 3.63 -8.74
N ASP A 333 2.91 2.30 -8.82
CA ASP A 333 3.91 1.34 -8.36
C ASP A 333 4.03 0.18 -9.35
N SER A 334 4.93 0.31 -10.34
CA SER A 334 5.08 -0.71 -11.37
C SER A 334 5.45 -2.09 -10.81
N HIS A 335 6.10 -2.17 -9.63
CA HIS A 335 6.37 -3.43 -8.97
C HIS A 335 5.08 -4.11 -8.51
N ALA A 336 4.28 -3.40 -7.72
CA ALA A 336 3.01 -3.91 -7.21
C ALA A 336 1.98 -4.14 -8.31
N ASP A 337 1.92 -3.23 -9.28
CA ASP A 337 0.90 -3.18 -10.32
C ASP A 337 1.13 -4.25 -11.39
N ALA A 338 2.35 -4.33 -11.94
CA ALA A 338 2.61 -4.97 -13.23
C ALA A 338 3.83 -5.92 -13.29
N GLU A 339 4.78 -5.86 -12.37
CA GLU A 339 6.05 -6.60 -12.48
C GLU A 339 6.21 -7.77 -11.48
N LYS A 340 5.65 -7.67 -10.27
CA LYS A 340 5.79 -8.70 -9.23
C LYS A 340 5.26 -10.05 -9.72
N HIS A 341 6.14 -11.04 -9.77
CA HIS A 341 5.76 -12.42 -10.08
C HIS A 341 5.26 -13.12 -8.81
N TYR A 342 4.05 -13.68 -8.89
CA TYR A 342 3.49 -14.57 -7.87
C TYR A 342 3.88 -16.03 -8.13
N ALA A 343 3.56 -16.94 -7.21
CA ALA A 343 3.99 -18.34 -7.28
C ALA A 343 3.54 -19.12 -8.54
N THR A 344 2.47 -18.67 -9.20
CA THR A 344 1.95 -19.25 -10.45
C THR A 344 2.53 -18.61 -11.72
N ASP A 345 3.33 -17.54 -11.58
CA ASP A 345 3.88 -16.78 -12.68
C ASP A 345 5.20 -17.37 -13.20
N SER A 346 5.35 -17.34 -14.51
CA SER A 346 6.47 -17.92 -15.23
C SER A 346 7.49 -16.85 -15.58
N TRP A 347 8.74 -17.06 -15.14
CA TRP A 347 9.87 -16.19 -15.49
C TRP A 347 10.37 -16.36 -16.93
N ASN A 348 9.74 -17.26 -17.71
CA ASN A 348 10.16 -17.64 -19.05
C ASN A 348 9.09 -17.32 -20.12
N ASP A 349 8.02 -16.60 -19.79
CA ASP A 349 6.99 -16.24 -20.77
C ASP A 349 7.56 -15.26 -21.79
N VAL A 350 7.47 -15.62 -23.07
CA VAL A 350 7.99 -14.82 -24.20
C VAL A 350 7.02 -13.67 -24.50
N GLY A 351 7.56 -12.51 -24.87
CA GLY A 351 6.78 -11.32 -25.24
C GLY A 351 6.61 -10.32 -24.11
N ASN A 352 5.73 -9.34 -24.32
CA ASN A 352 5.42 -8.31 -23.32
C ASN A 352 4.25 -8.78 -22.46
N ASN A 353 4.52 -9.29 -21.26
CA ASN A 353 3.50 -9.93 -20.41
C ASN A 353 3.24 -9.11 -19.14
N LEU A 354 1.96 -8.98 -18.77
CA LEU A 354 1.55 -8.38 -17.50
C LEU A 354 1.75 -9.37 -16.35
N TYR A 355 2.31 -8.90 -15.24
CA TYR A 355 2.39 -9.59 -13.95
C TYR A 355 1.77 -8.70 -12.87
N GLY A 356 2.35 -8.69 -11.67
CA GLY A 356 1.89 -7.88 -10.56
C GLY A 356 0.47 -8.25 -10.12
N SER A 357 -0.10 -7.37 -9.32
CA SER A 357 -1.45 -7.52 -8.81
C SER A 357 -2.48 -7.50 -9.93
N LEU A 358 -2.25 -6.70 -10.99
CA LEU A 358 -3.20 -6.58 -12.09
C LEU A 358 -3.39 -7.90 -12.86
N LYS A 359 -2.33 -8.70 -13.09
CA LYS A 359 -2.50 -10.06 -13.65
C LYS A 359 -3.36 -10.94 -12.74
N GLN A 360 -3.13 -10.89 -11.43
CA GLN A 360 -3.88 -11.69 -10.46
C GLN A 360 -5.36 -11.28 -10.42
N LEU A 361 -5.67 -9.97 -10.51
CA LEU A 361 -7.05 -9.48 -10.62
C LEU A 361 -7.74 -9.95 -11.91
N GLN A 362 -7.04 -10.06 -13.03
CA GLN A 362 -7.59 -10.68 -14.24
C GLN A 362 -7.88 -12.18 -14.06
N ILE A 363 -7.06 -12.91 -13.29
CA ILE A 363 -7.35 -14.30 -12.93
C ILE A 363 -8.62 -14.36 -12.06
N LEU A 364 -8.82 -13.43 -11.12
CA LEU A 364 -10.05 -13.35 -10.32
C LEU A 364 -11.29 -13.04 -11.19
N LYS A 365 -11.18 -12.09 -12.13
CA LYS A 365 -12.23 -11.79 -13.12
C LYS A 365 -12.61 -13.01 -13.96
N ALA A 366 -11.62 -13.78 -14.40
CA ALA A 366 -11.88 -14.98 -15.19
C ALA A 366 -12.52 -16.11 -14.34
N LYS A 367 -12.17 -16.21 -13.05
CA LYS A 367 -12.77 -17.17 -12.09
C LYS A 367 -14.18 -16.77 -11.63
N ASN A 368 -14.47 -15.47 -11.48
CA ASN A 368 -15.81 -14.95 -11.18
C ASN A 368 -16.23 -13.95 -12.27
N ARG A 369 -17.01 -14.41 -13.25
CA ARG A 369 -17.53 -13.57 -14.33
C ARG A 369 -18.47 -12.45 -13.85
N ASN A 370 -18.92 -12.43 -12.59
CA ASN A 370 -19.67 -11.29 -12.02
C ASN A 370 -18.79 -10.23 -11.31
N LEU A 371 -17.48 -10.47 -11.15
CA LEU A 371 -16.56 -9.52 -10.55
C LEU A 371 -16.05 -8.53 -11.60
N LYS A 372 -16.38 -7.25 -11.46
CA LYS A 372 -15.80 -6.17 -12.26
C LYS A 372 -14.60 -5.57 -11.51
N VAL A 373 -13.53 -5.22 -12.20
CA VAL A 373 -12.36 -4.53 -11.62
C VAL A 373 -12.21 -3.17 -12.29
N LEU A 374 -12.32 -2.09 -11.53
CA LEU A 374 -12.14 -0.72 -12.02
C LEU A 374 -10.80 -0.18 -11.52
N LEU A 375 -10.18 0.71 -12.30
CA LEU A 375 -9.05 1.51 -11.82
C LEU A 375 -9.59 2.73 -11.05
N SER A 376 -9.19 2.93 -9.80
CA SER A 376 -9.47 4.15 -9.06
C SER A 376 -8.32 5.15 -9.20
N ILE A 377 -8.66 6.41 -9.48
CA ILE A 377 -7.71 7.48 -9.79
C ILE A 377 -7.91 8.63 -8.80
N GLY A 378 -6.83 9.08 -8.16
CA GLY A 378 -6.84 10.15 -7.18
C GLY A 378 -6.72 9.66 -5.73
N GLY A 379 -7.76 9.89 -4.93
CA GLY A 379 -7.74 9.68 -3.50
C GLY A 379 -6.98 10.75 -2.72
N TRP A 380 -7.02 10.65 -1.39
CA TRP A 380 -6.54 11.69 -0.48
C TRP A 380 -5.15 12.24 -0.79
N THR A 381 -4.13 11.39 -0.98
CA THR A 381 -2.74 11.85 -1.13
C THR A 381 -2.52 12.63 -2.44
N TYR A 382 -2.95 12.08 -3.57
CA TYR A 382 -2.74 12.73 -4.87
C TYR A 382 -3.58 14.00 -5.02
N THR A 383 -4.73 14.07 -4.35
CA THR A 383 -5.59 15.25 -4.36
C THR A 383 -5.22 16.32 -3.32
N ASN A 384 -4.90 15.95 -2.08
CA ASN A 384 -4.64 16.91 -1.00
C ASN A 384 -3.18 17.22 -0.74
N THR A 385 -2.30 16.22 -0.76
CA THR A 385 -0.86 16.44 -0.57
C THR A 385 -0.23 17.01 -1.83
N ASN A 386 -0.58 16.44 -3.00
CA ASN A 386 0.09 16.77 -4.27
C ASN A 386 -0.71 17.75 -5.15
N LYS A 387 -2.01 17.91 -4.92
CA LYS A 387 -2.91 18.79 -5.72
C LYS A 387 -2.91 18.48 -7.22
N HIS A 388 -2.66 17.23 -7.60
CA HIS A 388 -2.49 16.84 -9.01
C HIS A 388 -3.77 16.92 -9.85
N MET A 389 -4.95 16.79 -9.25
CA MET A 389 -6.22 16.85 -9.99
C MET A 389 -6.61 18.28 -10.40
N ASP A 390 -6.26 19.30 -9.59
CA ASP A 390 -6.73 20.69 -9.76
C ASP A 390 -6.40 21.30 -11.13
N GLY A 391 -5.17 21.08 -11.63
CA GLY A 391 -4.68 21.69 -12.86
C GLY A 391 -5.31 21.11 -14.14
N PRO A 392 -5.20 19.79 -14.38
CA PRO A 392 -5.74 19.17 -15.58
C PRO A 392 -7.25 19.33 -15.74
N MET A 393 -8.01 19.28 -14.65
CA MET A 393 -9.48 19.35 -14.75
C MET A 393 -9.98 20.73 -15.14
N ALA A 394 -9.20 21.79 -14.90
CA ALA A 394 -9.55 23.15 -15.29
C ALA A 394 -9.55 23.38 -16.82
N THR A 395 -8.83 22.56 -17.60
CA THR A 395 -8.67 22.76 -19.06
C THR A 395 -9.35 21.67 -19.87
N ALA A 396 -9.84 21.99 -21.07
CA ALA A 396 -10.46 20.99 -21.94
C ALA A 396 -9.43 19.94 -22.41
N GLU A 397 -8.21 20.40 -22.71
CA GLU A 397 -7.09 19.59 -23.16
C GLU A 397 -6.60 18.65 -22.05
N GLY A 398 -6.55 19.11 -20.80
CA GLY A 398 -6.21 18.29 -19.64
C GLY A 398 -7.24 17.19 -19.39
N ARG A 399 -8.54 17.55 -19.39
CA ARG A 399 -9.64 16.57 -19.30
C ARG A 399 -9.62 15.56 -20.45
N GLN A 400 -9.30 15.99 -21.68
CA GLN A 400 -9.19 15.10 -22.83
C GLN A 400 -8.03 14.09 -22.70
N ARG A 401 -6.85 14.53 -22.24
CA ARG A 401 -5.70 13.63 -21.97
C ARG A 401 -5.96 12.67 -20.81
N PHE A 402 -6.66 13.12 -19.78
CA PHE A 402 -7.08 12.26 -18.68
C PHE A 402 -8.02 11.16 -19.17
N ALA A 403 -9.07 11.52 -19.92
CA ALA A 403 -10.00 10.55 -20.48
C ALA A 403 -9.34 9.59 -21.49
N SER A 404 -8.39 10.04 -22.31
CA SER A 404 -7.71 9.16 -23.26
C SER A 404 -6.76 8.18 -22.56
N SER A 405 -5.99 8.64 -21.57
CA SER A 405 -5.14 7.75 -20.77
C SER A 405 -5.95 6.77 -19.91
N CYS A 406 -7.14 7.15 -19.42
CA CYS A 406 -8.09 6.20 -18.81
C CYS A 406 -8.45 5.04 -19.75
N VAL A 407 -8.75 5.34 -21.03
CA VAL A 407 -9.07 4.32 -22.04
C VAL A 407 -7.85 3.45 -22.38
N GLU A 408 -6.64 4.03 -22.45
CA GLU A 408 -5.41 3.26 -22.62
C GLU A 408 -5.15 2.29 -21.46
N LEU A 409 -5.42 2.71 -20.22
CA LEU A 409 -5.28 1.87 -19.04
C LEU A 409 -6.35 0.75 -19.00
N ILE A 410 -7.61 1.05 -19.35
CA ILE A 410 -8.66 0.04 -19.56
C ILE A 410 -8.22 -1.01 -20.59
N ARG A 411 -7.76 -0.56 -21.77
CA ARG A 411 -7.29 -1.41 -22.86
C ARG A 411 -6.13 -2.30 -22.42
N ASP A 412 -5.09 -1.72 -21.87
CA ASP A 412 -3.83 -2.43 -21.62
C ASP A 412 -3.93 -3.40 -20.45
N TYR A 413 -4.55 -2.98 -19.33
CA TYR A 413 -4.56 -3.75 -18.09
C TYR A 413 -5.87 -4.52 -17.84
N GLY A 414 -6.87 -4.35 -18.72
CA GLY A 414 -8.10 -5.13 -18.74
C GLY A 414 -9.15 -4.69 -17.71
N PHE A 415 -9.27 -3.40 -17.39
CA PHE A 415 -10.27 -2.90 -16.44
C PHE A 415 -11.69 -2.90 -17.04
N ASP A 416 -12.70 -3.10 -16.19
CA ASP A 416 -14.13 -2.98 -16.53
C ASP A 416 -14.65 -1.53 -16.39
N GLY A 417 -13.79 -0.57 -16.01
CA GLY A 417 -14.19 0.82 -15.85
C GLY A 417 -13.19 1.66 -15.04
N ILE A 418 -13.60 2.89 -14.74
CA ILE A 418 -12.86 3.88 -13.97
C ILE A 418 -13.68 4.33 -12.76
N ASP A 419 -13.01 4.48 -11.62
CA ASP A 419 -13.47 5.20 -10.45
C ASP A 419 -12.64 6.50 -10.32
N VAL A 420 -13.29 7.63 -10.09
CA VAL A 420 -12.60 8.92 -9.90
C VAL A 420 -12.83 9.41 -8.47
N ASP A 421 -11.75 9.60 -7.73
CA ASP A 421 -11.76 9.99 -6.33
C ASP A 421 -11.08 11.36 -6.15
N TRP A 422 -11.83 12.43 -6.41
CA TRP A 422 -11.37 13.81 -6.20
C TRP A 422 -11.81 14.27 -4.82
N GLU A 423 -10.87 14.25 -3.86
CA GLU A 423 -11.06 14.74 -2.48
C GLU A 423 -10.44 16.13 -2.23
N TYR A 424 -11.13 17.27 -2.35
CA TYR A 424 -12.47 17.52 -2.85
C TYR A 424 -12.45 18.81 -3.67
N PRO A 425 -13.32 18.97 -4.68
CA PRO A 425 -13.58 20.25 -5.32
C PRO A 425 -13.88 21.34 -4.29
N LYS A 426 -13.01 22.37 -4.24
CA LYS A 426 -13.02 23.41 -3.20
C LYS A 426 -14.17 24.41 -3.34
N ASP A 427 -14.71 24.51 -4.56
CA ASP A 427 -15.76 25.45 -4.97
C ASP A 427 -16.62 24.85 -6.08
N LYS A 428 -17.69 25.55 -6.45
CA LYS A 428 -18.62 25.11 -7.50
C LYS A 428 -18.00 25.05 -8.89
N GLU A 429 -16.96 25.81 -9.16
CA GLU A 429 -16.28 25.82 -10.46
C GLU A 429 -15.51 24.50 -10.64
N GLN A 430 -14.74 24.08 -9.63
CA GLN A 430 -14.14 22.73 -9.64
C GLN A 430 -15.20 21.61 -9.68
N GLY A 431 -16.37 21.80 -9.06
CA GLY A 431 -17.49 20.87 -9.17
C GLY A 431 -18.01 20.70 -10.61
N HIS A 432 -18.09 21.79 -11.39
CA HIS A 432 -18.44 21.73 -12.81
C HIS A 432 -17.30 21.14 -13.65
N GLN A 433 -16.04 21.46 -13.35
CA GLN A 433 -14.87 20.88 -14.01
C GLN A 433 -14.80 19.36 -13.83
N TRP A 434 -15.18 18.84 -12.66
CA TRP A 434 -15.29 17.40 -12.42
C TRP A 434 -16.42 16.76 -13.24
N LEU A 435 -17.59 17.42 -13.34
CA LEU A 435 -18.68 16.96 -14.20
C LEU A 435 -18.25 16.88 -15.67
N GLU A 436 -17.56 17.90 -16.19
CA GLU A 436 -17.04 17.90 -17.56
C GLU A 436 -15.97 16.83 -17.79
N LEU A 437 -15.15 16.52 -16.77
CA LEU A 437 -14.22 15.39 -16.83
C LEU A 437 -14.97 14.07 -16.95
N LEU A 438 -15.96 13.83 -16.08
CA LEU A 438 -16.75 12.59 -16.08
C LEU A 438 -17.49 12.38 -17.41
N LYS A 439 -18.02 13.45 -18.01
CA LYS A 439 -18.61 13.42 -19.36
C LYS A 439 -17.59 13.00 -20.41
N GLU A 440 -16.38 13.55 -20.38
CA GLU A 440 -15.34 13.22 -21.36
C GLU A 440 -14.79 11.79 -21.19
N ILE A 441 -14.59 11.32 -19.94
CA ILE A 441 -14.26 9.91 -19.65
C ILE A 441 -15.36 8.99 -20.19
N ARG A 442 -16.64 9.27 -19.89
CA ARG A 442 -17.78 8.50 -20.40
C ARG A 442 -17.82 8.48 -21.94
N SER A 443 -17.62 9.63 -22.57
CA SER A 443 -17.56 9.81 -24.04
C SER A 443 -16.48 8.93 -24.66
N GLN A 444 -15.26 8.92 -24.12
CA GLN A 444 -14.16 8.13 -24.66
C GLN A 444 -14.30 6.63 -24.37
N MET A 445 -14.77 6.24 -23.18
CA MET A 445 -15.04 4.82 -22.87
C MET A 445 -16.13 4.23 -23.76
N ASN A 446 -17.21 4.98 -24.05
CA ASN A 446 -18.25 4.54 -24.98
C ASN A 446 -17.69 4.32 -26.39
N LYS A 447 -16.89 5.26 -26.91
CA LYS A 447 -16.21 5.13 -28.22
C LYS A 447 -15.23 3.96 -28.29
N TYR A 448 -14.63 3.54 -27.17
CA TYR A 448 -13.80 2.34 -27.11
C TYR A 448 -14.67 1.07 -27.07
N ALA A 449 -15.76 1.06 -26.28
CA ALA A 449 -16.71 -0.04 -26.27
C ALA A 449 -17.33 -0.32 -27.64
N ASP A 450 -17.61 0.71 -28.45
CA ASP A 450 -18.09 0.59 -29.83
C ASP A 450 -17.11 -0.18 -30.74
N LYS A 451 -15.80 -0.18 -30.44
CA LYS A 451 -14.78 -0.92 -31.21
C LYS A 451 -14.65 -2.40 -30.80
N LEU A 452 -15.19 -2.76 -29.64
CA LEU A 452 -15.10 -4.11 -29.06
C LEU A 452 -16.34 -4.97 -29.31
N VAL A 453 -17.29 -4.43 -30.08
CA VAL A 453 -18.50 -5.13 -30.53
C VAL A 453 -18.12 -6.35 -31.36
N HIS A 454 -18.53 -7.54 -30.93
CA HIS A 454 -18.33 -8.79 -31.65
C HIS A 454 -19.53 -9.72 -31.44
N LYS A 455 -19.54 -10.89 -32.07
CA LYS A 455 -20.58 -11.91 -31.87
C LYS A 455 -20.03 -13.11 -31.12
N ASP A 456 -20.84 -13.70 -30.25
CA ASP A 456 -20.56 -15.00 -29.65
C ASP A 456 -20.88 -16.16 -30.61
N ASP A 457 -20.57 -17.40 -30.19
CA ASP A 457 -20.81 -18.62 -30.97
C ASP A 457 -22.31 -18.86 -31.28
N SER A 458 -23.22 -18.22 -30.54
CA SER A 458 -24.67 -18.25 -30.78
C SER A 458 -25.15 -17.11 -31.69
N GLY A 459 -24.24 -16.23 -32.14
CA GLY A 459 -24.52 -15.11 -33.03
C GLY A 459 -25.05 -13.85 -32.33
N TYR A 460 -25.09 -13.82 -31.00
CA TYR A 460 -25.51 -12.64 -30.23
C TYR A 460 -24.40 -11.58 -30.22
N GLU A 461 -24.79 -10.32 -30.41
CA GLU A 461 -23.86 -9.20 -30.35
C GLU A 461 -23.49 -8.87 -28.89
N LEU A 462 -22.20 -8.98 -28.57
CA LEU A 462 -21.61 -8.65 -27.28
C LEU A 462 -20.87 -7.31 -27.38
N LYS A 463 -21.18 -6.41 -26.45
CA LYS A 463 -20.54 -5.10 -26.28
C LYS A 463 -20.21 -4.87 -24.81
N PRO A 464 -19.01 -4.39 -24.45
CA PRO A 464 -18.70 -4.06 -23.07
C PRO A 464 -19.49 -2.83 -22.62
N LYS A 465 -19.97 -2.85 -21.38
CA LYS A 465 -20.43 -1.66 -20.68
C LYS A 465 -19.37 -1.25 -19.66
N PHE A 466 -18.41 -0.44 -20.07
CA PHE A 466 -17.42 0.12 -19.14
C PHE A 466 -18.09 1.02 -18.11
N LEU A 467 -17.73 0.82 -16.84
CA LEU A 467 -18.31 1.50 -15.70
C LEU A 467 -17.60 2.83 -15.42
N LEU A 468 -18.37 3.85 -15.01
CA LEU A 468 -17.81 5.09 -14.45
C LEU A 468 -18.39 5.32 -13.06
N THR A 469 -17.54 5.39 -12.05
CA THR A 469 -17.95 5.62 -10.66
C THR A 469 -17.17 6.77 -10.05
N ILE A 470 -17.64 7.24 -8.90
CA ILE A 470 -16.88 8.16 -8.05
C ILE A 470 -16.95 7.72 -6.60
N ALA A 471 -15.91 8.03 -5.83
CA ALA A 471 -16.03 8.24 -4.41
C ALA A 471 -16.62 9.64 -4.15
N SER A 472 -17.47 9.79 -3.14
CA SER A 472 -18.21 11.05 -2.92
C SER A 472 -18.29 11.45 -1.45
N PRO A 473 -18.12 12.76 -1.13
CA PRO A 473 -18.04 13.24 0.24
C PRO A 473 -19.34 13.12 1.03
N ALA A 474 -19.21 12.77 2.31
CA ALA A 474 -20.27 12.92 3.30
C ALA A 474 -20.27 14.30 4.01
N GLY A 475 -19.22 15.11 3.88
CA GLY A 475 -19.18 16.46 4.47
C GLY A 475 -19.93 17.50 3.63
N GLU A 476 -20.88 18.23 4.24
CA GLU A 476 -21.71 19.24 3.55
C GLU A 476 -20.88 20.30 2.83
N LYS A 477 -19.80 20.77 3.46
CA LYS A 477 -18.88 21.77 2.89
C LYS A 477 -18.29 21.33 1.54
N ASN A 478 -18.23 20.03 1.29
CA ASN A 478 -17.66 19.42 0.09
C ASN A 478 -18.78 19.07 -0.91
N TYR A 479 -19.82 18.32 -0.52
CA TYR A 479 -20.86 17.90 -1.47
C TYR A 479 -21.70 19.07 -2.02
N ARG A 480 -21.84 20.18 -1.28
CA ARG A 480 -22.55 21.39 -1.76
C ARG A 480 -21.88 22.10 -2.95
N ASN A 481 -20.62 21.76 -3.24
CA ASN A 481 -19.88 22.27 -4.39
C ASN A 481 -20.19 21.47 -5.66
N LEU A 482 -20.81 20.29 -5.55
CA LEU A 482 -20.96 19.34 -6.64
C LEU A 482 -22.33 19.48 -7.33
N PRO A 483 -22.39 19.43 -8.68
CA PRO A 483 -23.63 19.22 -9.43
C PRO A 483 -24.04 17.73 -9.30
N LEU A 484 -24.53 17.35 -8.11
CA LEU A 484 -24.74 15.96 -7.71
C LEU A 484 -25.70 15.21 -8.65
N ARG A 485 -26.75 15.87 -9.14
CA ARG A 485 -27.72 15.28 -10.07
C ARG A 485 -27.04 14.90 -11.37
N GLU A 486 -26.37 15.85 -12.00
CA GLU A 486 -25.73 15.71 -13.30
C GLU A 486 -24.58 14.70 -13.24
N ILE A 487 -23.82 14.67 -12.15
CA ILE A 487 -22.83 13.63 -11.85
C ILE A 487 -23.51 12.25 -11.77
N SER A 488 -24.67 12.15 -11.11
CA SER A 488 -25.43 10.91 -11.03
C SER A 488 -26.07 10.49 -12.36
N GLU A 489 -26.26 11.41 -13.32
CA GLU A 489 -26.75 11.08 -14.67
C GLU A 489 -25.64 10.49 -15.56
N VAL A 490 -24.36 10.82 -15.30
CA VAL A 490 -23.19 10.39 -16.08
C VAL A 490 -22.50 9.12 -15.52
N THR A 491 -22.47 8.96 -14.19
CA THR A 491 -21.90 7.79 -13.49
C THR A 491 -22.84 6.58 -13.52
N ASP A 492 -22.32 5.37 -13.32
CA ASP A 492 -23.12 4.14 -13.13
C ASP A 492 -23.64 4.03 -11.69
N PHE A 493 -22.78 4.35 -10.72
CA PHE A 493 -23.10 4.47 -9.30
C PHE A 493 -22.07 5.35 -8.59
N ILE A 494 -22.40 5.74 -7.37
CA ILE A 494 -21.65 6.63 -6.49
C ILE A 494 -21.34 5.87 -5.20
N ASN A 495 -20.07 5.83 -4.81
CA ASN A 495 -19.62 5.26 -3.55
C ASN A 495 -19.59 6.37 -2.50
N LEU A 496 -20.59 6.42 -1.60
CA LEU A 496 -20.65 7.45 -0.58
C LEU A 496 -19.67 7.11 0.55
N MET A 497 -18.69 7.98 0.81
CA MET A 497 -17.72 7.80 1.89
C MET A 497 -18.36 8.16 3.24
N ALA A 498 -19.20 7.26 3.76
CA ALA A 498 -19.95 7.43 5.01
C ALA A 498 -19.14 7.01 6.25
N TYR A 499 -17.89 7.50 6.30
CA TYR A 499 -16.91 7.28 7.35
C TYR A 499 -16.01 8.53 7.47
N ASP A 500 -15.02 8.50 8.37
CA ASP A 500 -14.14 9.63 8.69
C ASP A 500 -14.89 10.86 9.22
N TYR A 501 -15.97 10.62 9.97
CA TYR A 501 -16.77 11.66 10.59
C TYR A 501 -16.09 12.28 11.82
N ALA A 502 -15.20 11.54 12.49
CA ALA A 502 -14.45 12.00 13.65
C ALA A 502 -13.01 11.46 13.63
N GLY A 503 -12.02 12.31 13.93
CA GLY A 503 -10.61 11.92 13.86
C GLY A 503 -9.64 12.83 14.61
N SER A 504 -8.35 12.71 14.30
CA SER A 504 -7.26 13.45 14.96
C SER A 504 -7.33 14.98 14.80
N TRP A 505 -8.14 15.47 13.87
CA TRP A 505 -8.41 16.88 13.61
C TRP A 505 -9.48 17.49 14.54
N ASP A 506 -10.23 16.65 15.27
CA ASP A 506 -11.28 17.10 16.18
C ASP A 506 -10.75 17.44 17.58
N LYS A 507 -11.58 18.11 18.38
CA LYS A 507 -11.30 18.41 19.80
C LYS A 507 -11.92 17.41 20.78
N GLN A 508 -12.77 16.53 20.25
CA GLN A 508 -13.59 15.60 21.01
C GLN A 508 -13.67 14.28 20.25
N THR A 509 -13.81 13.19 21.00
CA THR A 509 -14.10 11.87 20.45
C THR A 509 -15.49 11.85 19.82
N GLY A 510 -15.63 11.16 18.70
CA GLY A 510 -16.90 11.01 18.00
C GLY A 510 -17.01 9.66 17.33
N HIS A 511 -18.20 9.37 16.82
CA HIS A 511 -18.46 8.17 16.04
C HIS A 511 -17.92 8.36 14.62
N ASN A 512 -17.19 7.36 14.11
CA ASN A 512 -16.52 7.45 12.81
C ASN A 512 -17.49 7.33 11.63
N SER A 513 -18.61 6.61 11.78
CA SER A 513 -19.52 6.19 10.70
C SER A 513 -20.99 6.03 11.15
N ASN A 514 -21.47 6.85 12.09
CA ASN A 514 -22.83 6.75 12.62
C ASN A 514 -23.93 7.04 11.59
N LEU A 515 -25.04 6.29 11.67
CA LEU A 515 -26.18 6.44 10.77
C LEU A 515 -26.99 7.72 11.02
N TYR A 516 -27.22 8.06 12.28
CA TYR A 516 -28.11 9.14 12.72
C TYR A 516 -27.38 10.14 13.65
N PRO A 517 -27.85 11.38 13.80
CA PRO A 517 -27.30 12.32 14.76
C PRO A 517 -27.78 11.98 16.19
N SER A 518 -26.94 12.20 17.20
CA SER A 518 -27.36 12.11 18.60
C SER A 518 -28.08 13.39 19.02
N THR A 519 -29.21 13.23 19.70
CA THR A 519 -29.88 14.30 20.45
C THR A 519 -29.37 14.40 21.88
N SER A 520 -28.95 13.27 22.47
CA SER A 520 -28.47 13.19 23.85
C SER A 520 -27.01 13.67 24.03
N ASN A 521 -26.18 13.50 23.01
CA ASN A 521 -24.77 13.89 22.97
C ASN A 521 -24.37 14.43 21.56
N PRO A 522 -24.89 15.59 21.11
CA PRO A 522 -24.68 16.06 19.73
C PRO A 522 -23.20 16.23 19.31
N LEU A 523 -22.30 16.34 20.28
CA LEU A 523 -20.85 16.49 20.07
C LEU A 523 -20.16 15.19 19.65
N SER A 524 -20.80 14.02 19.84
CA SER A 524 -20.28 12.73 19.34
C SER A 524 -20.61 12.45 17.87
N THR A 525 -21.56 13.18 17.29
CA THR A 525 -22.02 12.98 15.91
C THR A 525 -21.91 14.29 15.09
N PRO A 526 -20.68 14.79 14.81
CA PRO A 526 -20.49 15.99 14.00
C PRO A 526 -21.03 15.85 12.56
N PHE A 527 -21.12 14.61 12.07
CA PHE A 527 -21.79 14.22 10.83
C PHE A 527 -22.69 13.00 11.09
N ASN A 528 -23.55 12.64 10.13
CA ASN A 528 -24.34 11.40 10.17
C ASN A 528 -24.80 11.01 8.75
N THR A 529 -24.90 9.71 8.48
CA THR A 529 -25.26 9.20 7.14
C THR A 529 -26.66 9.61 6.67
N ALA A 530 -27.64 9.70 7.58
CA ALA A 530 -29.03 9.98 7.23
C ALA A 530 -29.24 11.39 6.65
N SER A 531 -28.64 12.41 7.26
CA SER A 531 -28.65 13.78 6.72
C SER A 531 -27.96 13.86 5.36
N VAL A 532 -26.89 13.09 5.15
CA VAL A 532 -26.14 13.06 3.89
C VAL A 532 -26.98 12.42 2.78
N LEU A 533 -27.56 11.23 3.01
CA LEU A 533 -28.45 10.59 2.05
C LEU A 533 -29.67 11.46 1.72
N ALA A 534 -30.24 12.13 2.72
CA ALA A 534 -31.32 13.09 2.50
C ALA A 534 -30.89 14.26 1.59
N ALA A 535 -29.68 14.79 1.75
CA ALA A 535 -29.15 15.86 0.90
C ALA A 535 -28.90 15.40 -0.55
N TYR A 536 -28.32 14.21 -0.76
CA TYR A 536 -28.12 13.65 -2.10
C TYR A 536 -29.46 13.35 -2.81
N ASN A 537 -30.42 12.78 -2.08
CA ASN A 537 -31.77 12.53 -2.61
C ASN A 537 -32.51 13.84 -2.92
N ALA A 538 -32.39 14.87 -2.07
CA ALA A 538 -32.97 16.20 -2.33
C ALA A 538 -32.31 16.92 -3.52
N ALA A 539 -31.03 16.66 -3.78
CA ALA A 539 -30.36 17.10 -4.99
C ALA A 539 -30.80 16.33 -6.25
N GLY A 540 -31.55 15.22 -6.11
CA GLY A 540 -32.09 14.43 -7.23
C GLY A 540 -31.30 13.17 -7.57
N VAL A 541 -30.33 12.76 -6.74
CA VAL A 541 -29.61 11.49 -6.91
C VAL A 541 -30.52 10.32 -6.52
N PRO A 542 -30.71 9.28 -7.35
CA PRO A 542 -31.51 8.13 -6.97
C PRO A 542 -30.80 7.25 -5.92
N SER A 543 -31.48 6.87 -4.83
CA SER A 543 -30.95 5.97 -3.79
C SER A 543 -30.26 4.71 -4.35
N SER A 544 -30.83 4.09 -5.40
CA SER A 544 -30.31 2.86 -6.01
C SER A 544 -28.97 3.03 -6.75
N LYS A 545 -28.49 4.28 -6.89
CA LYS A 545 -27.14 4.61 -7.39
C LYS A 545 -26.15 4.91 -6.27
N LEU A 546 -26.58 5.04 -5.02
CA LEU A 546 -25.72 5.30 -3.86
C LEU A 546 -25.35 3.96 -3.20
N ASN A 547 -24.07 3.62 -3.14
CA ASN A 547 -23.56 2.55 -2.28
C ASN A 547 -23.14 3.14 -0.94
N LEU A 548 -23.51 2.50 0.17
CA LEU A 548 -23.09 2.91 1.50
C LEU A 548 -21.64 2.47 1.76
N GLY A 549 -20.70 3.41 1.80
CA GLY A 549 -19.33 3.16 2.26
C GLY A 549 -19.28 2.87 3.75
N MET A 550 -18.54 1.82 4.13
CA MET A 550 -18.33 1.40 5.51
C MET A 550 -16.83 1.17 5.76
N PRO A 551 -16.30 1.59 6.91
CA PRO A 551 -14.89 1.41 7.24
C PRO A 551 -14.60 -0.02 7.69
N LEU A 552 -13.51 -0.61 7.18
CA LEU A 552 -12.90 -1.85 7.70
C LEU A 552 -11.76 -1.53 8.67
N TYR A 553 -11.91 -0.43 9.40
CA TYR A 553 -10.96 0.11 10.37
C TYR A 553 -11.70 0.89 11.47
N GLY A 554 -11.01 1.13 12.58
CA GLY A 554 -11.45 2.01 13.65
C GLY A 554 -10.55 3.22 13.82
N ARG A 555 -11.14 4.35 14.21
CA ARG A 555 -10.39 5.56 14.60
C ARG A 555 -10.26 5.64 16.12
N SER A 556 -9.02 5.75 16.61
CA SER A 556 -8.69 5.69 18.04
C SER A 556 -8.36 7.06 18.65
N PHE A 557 -8.64 7.17 19.95
CA PHE A 557 -8.48 8.35 20.78
C PHE A 557 -8.06 7.91 22.19
N THR A 558 -7.03 8.53 22.77
CA THR A 558 -6.45 8.13 24.07
C THR A 558 -6.64 9.20 25.15
N ASN A 559 -6.57 8.79 26.41
CA ASN A 559 -6.79 9.62 27.60
C ASN A 559 -8.15 10.33 27.58
N THR A 560 -9.17 9.69 26.99
CA THR A 560 -10.52 10.24 26.95
C THR A 560 -11.40 9.65 28.06
N GLN A 561 -12.50 10.33 28.38
CA GLN A 561 -13.53 9.86 29.33
C GLN A 561 -14.71 9.17 28.61
N GLY A 562 -14.49 8.70 27.37
CA GLY A 562 -15.50 8.06 26.52
C GLY A 562 -15.97 8.95 25.36
N VAL A 563 -17.17 8.68 24.85
CA VAL A 563 -17.69 9.29 23.61
C VAL A 563 -18.19 10.74 23.79
N GLY A 564 -17.87 11.64 22.84
CA GLY A 564 -18.20 13.07 22.93
C GLY A 564 -17.41 13.80 24.02
N LYS A 565 -16.18 13.37 24.32
CA LYS A 565 -15.29 13.94 25.35
C LYS A 565 -13.96 14.36 24.75
N SER A 566 -13.24 15.26 25.42
CA SER A 566 -11.87 15.60 25.05
C SER A 566 -10.95 14.37 25.08
N PHE A 567 -9.86 14.44 24.32
CA PHE A 567 -8.80 13.42 24.25
C PHE A 567 -7.45 14.12 24.08
N ASP A 568 -6.35 13.43 24.43
CA ASP A 568 -5.00 14.02 24.35
C ASP A 568 -4.28 13.68 23.02
N SER A 569 -4.49 12.48 22.50
CA SER A 569 -3.89 11.99 21.25
C SER A 569 -4.74 10.90 20.62
N THR A 570 -4.37 10.43 19.43
CA THR A 570 -5.01 9.25 18.81
C THR A 570 -4.29 7.92 19.08
N GLY A 571 -3.15 7.96 19.80
CA GLY A 571 -2.36 6.77 20.11
C GLY A 571 -1.57 6.21 18.92
N GLU A 572 -1.30 4.91 18.98
CA GLU A 572 -0.74 4.13 17.86
C GLU A 572 -1.86 3.61 16.94
N GLY A 573 -1.58 2.57 16.15
CA GLY A 573 -2.53 1.91 15.26
C GLY A 573 -1.88 0.70 14.60
N SER A 574 -2.60 -0.01 13.73
CA SER A 574 -2.10 -1.21 13.05
C SER A 574 -0.94 -0.89 12.09
N PHE A 575 -1.09 0.18 11.31
CA PHE A 575 -0.09 0.66 10.35
C PHE A 575 0.15 2.17 10.44
N GLU A 576 -0.88 2.93 10.85
CA GLU A 576 -0.87 4.39 10.92
C GLU A 576 -1.44 4.85 12.27
N LYS A 577 -0.88 5.92 12.85
CA LYS A 577 -1.30 6.40 14.16
C LYS A 577 -2.77 6.83 14.16
N GLY A 578 -3.54 6.34 15.11
CA GLY A 578 -4.97 6.64 15.22
C GLY A 578 -5.88 5.75 14.37
N ILE A 579 -5.35 4.73 13.69
CA ILE A 579 -6.10 3.84 12.79
C ILE A 579 -5.74 2.38 13.08
N TYR A 580 -6.74 1.60 13.49
CA TYR A 580 -6.64 0.16 13.67
C TYR A 580 -7.44 -0.56 12.59
N ASP A 581 -6.86 -1.56 11.93
CA ASP A 581 -7.60 -2.44 11.02
C ASP A 581 -8.67 -3.22 11.81
N PHE A 582 -9.85 -3.47 11.22
CA PHE A 582 -10.93 -4.19 11.90
C PHE A 582 -10.52 -5.59 12.39
N LYS A 583 -9.63 -6.27 11.66
CA LYS A 583 -9.06 -7.56 12.07
C LYS A 583 -8.28 -7.54 13.38
N ASP A 584 -7.78 -6.38 13.80
CA ASP A 584 -7.02 -6.19 15.05
C ASP A 584 -7.89 -5.66 16.21
N LEU A 585 -9.21 -5.50 15.99
CA LEU A 585 -10.16 -4.96 16.96
C LEU A 585 -11.10 -6.05 17.54
N PRO A 586 -11.56 -5.93 18.80
CA PRO A 586 -11.22 -4.88 19.78
C PRO A 586 -9.77 -4.98 20.30
N VAL A 587 -9.19 -3.83 20.65
CA VAL A 587 -7.89 -3.78 21.35
C VAL A 587 -7.99 -4.52 22.69
N ALA A 588 -6.96 -5.30 23.04
CA ALA A 588 -6.95 -6.10 24.27
C ALA A 588 -7.22 -5.24 25.52
N GLY A 589 -8.23 -5.62 26.30
CA GLY A 589 -8.70 -4.91 27.49
C GLY A 589 -9.92 -4.02 27.26
N ALA A 590 -10.17 -3.58 26.02
CA ALA A 590 -11.35 -2.79 25.70
C ALA A 590 -12.64 -3.64 25.66
N GLN A 591 -13.76 -3.04 26.05
CA GLN A 591 -15.10 -3.61 25.90
C GLN A 591 -15.80 -2.97 24.70
N GLU A 592 -16.57 -3.74 23.93
CA GLU A 592 -17.41 -3.23 22.84
C GLU A 592 -18.74 -2.67 23.37
N TYR A 593 -19.15 -1.53 22.82
CA TYR A 593 -20.38 -0.81 23.15
C TYR A 593 -21.17 -0.51 21.88
N TYR A 594 -22.49 -0.42 22.05
CA TYR A 594 -23.43 -0.14 20.98
C TYR A 594 -24.21 1.13 21.31
N ASP A 595 -24.15 2.13 20.43
CA ASP A 595 -24.93 3.36 20.54
C ASP A 595 -26.16 3.22 19.63
N GLU A 596 -27.28 2.82 20.25
CA GLU A 596 -28.53 2.56 19.52
C GLU A 596 -29.21 3.83 18.99
N GLU A 597 -29.00 4.99 19.64
CA GLU A 597 -29.59 6.28 19.21
C GLU A 597 -29.05 6.66 17.84
N VAL A 598 -27.72 6.57 17.68
CA VAL A 598 -27.02 7.04 16.47
C VAL A 598 -26.81 5.93 15.44
N GLY A 599 -26.99 4.67 15.83
CA GLY A 599 -26.63 3.52 15.01
C GLY A 599 -25.12 3.46 14.75
N ALA A 600 -24.33 3.32 15.80
CA ALA A 600 -22.89 3.11 15.75
C ALA A 600 -22.40 2.14 16.83
N SER A 601 -21.14 1.74 16.73
CA SER A 601 -20.43 1.00 17.79
C SER A 601 -19.03 1.58 18.02
N TYR A 602 -18.45 1.22 19.16
CA TYR A 602 -17.09 1.57 19.54
C TYR A 602 -16.57 0.57 20.58
N SER A 603 -15.26 0.52 20.81
CA SER A 603 -14.68 -0.11 21.99
C SER A 603 -14.11 0.95 22.94
N TYR A 604 -14.19 0.72 24.25
CA TYR A 604 -13.56 1.56 25.27
C TYR A 604 -12.88 0.72 26.35
N ASP A 605 -11.65 1.11 26.71
CA ASP A 605 -10.92 0.59 27.87
C ASP A 605 -10.90 1.65 28.98
N GLU A 606 -11.58 1.36 30.09
CA GLU A 606 -11.64 2.23 31.27
C GLU A 606 -10.27 2.41 31.95
N GLY A 607 -9.34 1.45 31.79
CA GLY A 607 -8.03 1.48 32.42
C GLY A 607 -7.04 2.41 31.74
N SER A 608 -7.01 2.43 30.40
CA SER A 608 -6.16 3.34 29.61
C SER A 608 -6.87 4.61 29.12
N GLY A 609 -8.20 4.67 29.20
CA GLY A 609 -8.99 5.73 28.58
C GLY A 609 -8.91 5.71 27.05
N THR A 610 -8.68 4.54 26.45
CA THR A 610 -8.61 4.36 24.99
C THR A 610 -10.00 4.08 24.43
N PHE A 611 -10.46 4.94 23.53
CA PHE A 611 -11.70 4.83 22.77
C PHE A 611 -11.38 4.55 21.30
N VAL A 612 -12.07 3.61 20.67
CA VAL A 612 -11.94 3.31 19.23
C VAL A 612 -13.32 3.19 18.60
N SER A 613 -13.67 4.06 17.63
CA SER A 613 -14.96 3.96 16.92
C SER A 613 -14.81 3.17 15.61
N TYR A 614 -15.58 2.09 15.49
CA TYR A 614 -15.62 1.18 14.33
C TYR A 614 -16.96 0.42 14.27
N ASP A 615 -17.27 -0.14 13.11
CA ASP A 615 -18.40 -1.05 12.97
C ASP A 615 -18.04 -2.45 13.49
N THR A 616 -18.67 -2.87 14.58
CA THR A 616 -18.70 -4.28 15.01
C THR A 616 -19.48 -5.11 13.99
N MET A 617 -19.33 -6.44 13.99
CA MET A 617 -20.12 -7.33 13.14
C MET A 617 -21.64 -7.09 13.26
N ALA A 618 -22.14 -6.85 14.47
CA ALA A 618 -23.54 -6.54 14.70
C ALA A 618 -23.97 -5.21 14.05
N MET A 619 -23.13 -4.16 14.15
CA MET A 619 -23.38 -2.87 13.53
C MET A 619 -23.31 -2.92 12.00
N ALA A 620 -22.29 -3.60 11.47
CA ALA A 620 -22.15 -3.90 10.04
C ALA A 620 -23.40 -4.60 9.49
N LEU A 621 -23.94 -5.60 10.19
CA LEU A 621 -25.18 -6.28 9.83
C LEU A 621 -26.42 -5.37 9.95
N LYS A 622 -26.50 -4.46 10.94
CA LYS A 622 -27.60 -3.49 11.08
C LYS A 622 -27.57 -2.43 9.95
N LYS A 623 -26.38 -2.08 9.43
CA LYS A 623 -26.24 -1.24 8.23
C LYS A 623 -26.79 -1.89 6.96
N VAL A 624 -26.86 -3.22 6.87
CA VAL A 624 -27.56 -3.91 5.77
C VAL A 624 -29.07 -3.66 5.80
N ASP A 625 -29.68 -3.65 7.00
CA ASP A 625 -31.10 -3.33 7.13
C ASP A 625 -31.36 -1.87 6.74
N TYR A 626 -30.45 -0.96 7.09
CA TYR A 626 -30.50 0.43 6.68
C TYR A 626 -30.36 0.60 5.14
N ILE A 627 -29.43 -0.12 4.49
CA ILE A 627 -29.31 -0.19 3.03
C ILE A 627 -30.63 -0.61 2.38
N ALA A 628 -31.32 -1.60 2.93
CA ALA A 628 -32.62 -2.04 2.44
C ALA A 628 -33.73 -1.01 2.67
N GLN A 629 -33.81 -0.41 3.86
CA GLN A 629 -34.80 0.62 4.22
C GLN A 629 -34.68 1.88 3.35
N GLN A 630 -33.45 2.35 3.12
CA GLN A 630 -33.16 3.53 2.31
C GLN A 630 -33.12 3.25 0.79
N LYS A 631 -33.32 1.99 0.38
CA LYS A 631 -33.31 1.51 -1.02
C LYS A 631 -31.99 1.83 -1.74
N LEU A 632 -30.87 1.67 -1.03
CA LEU A 632 -29.54 1.98 -1.54
C LEU A 632 -29.09 0.93 -2.57
N GLY A 633 -28.13 1.33 -3.43
CA GLY A 633 -27.53 0.49 -4.45
C GLY A 633 -26.69 -0.67 -3.92
N GLY A 634 -26.26 -0.61 -2.66
CA GLY A 634 -25.46 -1.66 -2.02
C GLY A 634 -24.50 -1.14 -0.97
N ALA A 635 -23.40 -1.88 -0.76
CA ALA A 635 -22.33 -1.58 0.17
C ALA A 635 -21.00 -1.34 -0.55
N MET A 636 -20.19 -0.45 0.01
CA MET A 636 -18.79 -0.23 -0.34
C MET A 636 -17.91 -0.35 0.91
N TRP A 637 -16.67 -0.84 0.80
CA TRP A 637 -15.72 -0.88 1.92
C TRP A 637 -14.36 -0.25 1.60
N TRP A 638 -13.86 0.54 2.55
CA TRP A 638 -12.47 1.02 2.62
C TRP A 638 -11.77 0.42 3.85
N GLU A 639 -10.71 -0.38 3.71
CA GLU A 639 -10.32 -1.15 2.51
C GLU A 639 -10.19 -2.63 2.86
N ILE A 640 -10.24 -3.49 1.84
CA ILE A 640 -10.49 -4.93 1.99
C ILE A 640 -9.47 -5.68 2.88
N SER A 641 -8.23 -5.20 2.96
CA SER A 641 -7.17 -5.80 3.77
C SER A 641 -7.42 -5.68 5.27
N GLY A 642 -8.25 -4.70 5.68
CA GLY A 642 -8.64 -4.49 7.07
C GLY A 642 -9.67 -5.50 7.59
N ASP A 643 -10.36 -6.23 6.71
CA ASP A 643 -11.30 -7.27 7.11
C ASP A 643 -10.59 -8.52 7.68
N ARG A 644 -11.32 -9.34 8.41
CA ARG A 644 -10.87 -10.66 8.83
C ARG A 644 -10.96 -11.65 7.68
N THR A 645 -10.00 -12.55 7.57
CA THR A 645 -9.97 -13.59 6.53
C THR A 645 -10.70 -14.88 6.94
N ASP A 646 -11.04 -15.04 8.22
CA ASP A 646 -11.85 -16.16 8.69
C ASP A 646 -13.33 -15.93 8.35
N ASN A 647 -14.02 -17.00 7.96
CA ASN A 647 -15.38 -16.86 7.42
C ASN A 647 -16.41 -16.35 8.46
N ALA A 648 -16.18 -16.56 9.76
CA ALA A 648 -17.08 -16.11 10.81
C ALA A 648 -16.82 -14.64 11.18
N GLY A 649 -15.57 -14.20 11.12
CA GLY A 649 -15.14 -12.84 11.42
C GLY A 649 -15.30 -11.82 10.28
N SER A 650 -15.29 -12.25 9.01
CA SER A 650 -15.33 -11.34 7.85
C SER A 650 -16.63 -10.52 7.78
N ILE A 651 -16.55 -9.20 7.96
CA ILE A 651 -17.68 -8.27 7.79
C ILE A 651 -18.19 -8.33 6.35
N VAL A 652 -17.29 -8.35 5.38
CA VAL A 652 -17.65 -8.34 3.95
C VAL A 652 -18.45 -9.58 3.61
N GLN A 653 -18.04 -10.76 4.08
CA GLN A 653 -18.80 -11.99 3.91
C GLN A 653 -20.19 -11.92 4.53
N ASN A 654 -20.28 -11.60 5.82
CA ASN A 654 -21.53 -11.70 6.56
C ASN A 654 -22.56 -10.69 6.06
N ILE A 655 -22.13 -9.50 5.62
CA ILE A 655 -23.01 -8.55 4.92
C ILE A 655 -23.52 -9.14 3.59
N ILE A 656 -22.64 -9.71 2.76
CA ILE A 656 -23.03 -10.26 1.45
C ILE A 656 -23.97 -11.46 1.60
N GLU A 657 -23.76 -12.29 2.62
CA GLU A 657 -24.67 -13.39 2.96
C GLU A 657 -26.03 -12.88 3.44
N LYS A 658 -26.08 -11.83 4.26
CA LYS A 658 -27.35 -11.18 4.64
C LYS A 658 -28.06 -10.54 3.44
N MET A 659 -27.34 -9.85 2.56
CA MET A 659 -27.88 -9.28 1.31
C MET A 659 -28.37 -10.34 0.31
N ARG A 660 -27.75 -11.53 0.28
CA ARG A 660 -28.25 -12.70 -0.46
C ARG A 660 -29.47 -13.34 0.21
N GLY A 661 -29.51 -13.35 1.54
CA GLY A 661 -30.42 -14.17 2.34
C GLY A 661 -31.75 -13.53 2.74
N GLY A 662 -31.90 -12.20 2.81
CA GLY A 662 -33.18 -11.62 3.24
C GLY A 662 -33.35 -10.10 3.17
N GLY A 663 -34.61 -9.67 3.21
CA GLY A 663 -35.01 -8.26 3.32
C GLY A 663 -35.86 -7.79 2.14
N SER A 664 -35.22 -7.37 1.05
CA SER A 664 -35.86 -6.65 -0.06
C SER A 664 -36.24 -7.49 -1.27
N GLY A 665 -35.76 -8.74 -1.36
CA GLY A 665 -35.89 -9.60 -2.54
C GLY A 665 -34.98 -9.23 -3.72
N ALA A 666 -34.12 -8.21 -3.60
CA ALA A 666 -33.27 -7.74 -4.70
C ALA A 666 -32.06 -8.64 -5.00
N GLY A 667 -31.56 -9.39 -4.01
CA GLY A 667 -30.36 -10.21 -4.14
C GLY A 667 -29.08 -9.40 -4.42
N ILE A 668 -28.05 -10.05 -4.96
CA ILE A 668 -26.81 -9.40 -5.41
C ILE A 668 -26.90 -9.12 -6.91
N GLU A 669 -26.43 -7.95 -7.35
CA GLU A 669 -26.36 -7.58 -8.77
C GLU A 669 -25.58 -8.64 -9.57
N SER A 670 -26.15 -9.12 -10.67
CA SER A 670 -25.44 -10.01 -11.61
C SER A 670 -25.23 -9.31 -12.94
N SER A 671 -23.99 -9.26 -13.43
CA SER A 671 -23.64 -8.79 -14.78
C SER A 671 -22.29 -9.36 -15.15
N SER A 672 -22.18 -9.92 -16.35
CA SER A 672 -20.89 -10.36 -16.88
C SER A 672 -19.87 -9.21 -16.90
N ASN A 673 -18.63 -9.52 -16.50
CA ASN A 673 -17.45 -8.69 -16.71
C ASN A 673 -16.88 -8.89 -18.13
N TRP A 674 -15.93 -8.04 -18.51
CA TRP A 674 -15.30 -8.09 -19.82
C TRP A 674 -13.88 -8.66 -19.76
N LEU A 675 -13.53 -9.55 -20.70
CA LEU A 675 -12.23 -10.24 -20.75
C LEU A 675 -11.49 -10.06 -22.09
N LEU A 676 -12.10 -9.42 -23.10
CA LEU A 676 -11.56 -9.34 -24.45
C LEU A 676 -10.94 -7.97 -24.74
N TYR A 677 -9.60 -7.88 -24.68
CA TYR A 677 -8.85 -6.65 -24.92
C TYR A 677 -7.86 -6.85 -26.08
N PRO A 678 -8.36 -6.96 -27.33
CA PRO A 678 -7.61 -7.48 -28.48
C PRO A 678 -6.51 -6.53 -28.99
N ASP A 679 -6.49 -5.29 -28.50
CA ASP A 679 -5.51 -4.25 -28.77
C ASP A 679 -4.65 -3.89 -27.53
N SER A 680 -4.71 -4.69 -26.46
CA SER A 680 -3.80 -4.55 -25.31
C SER A 680 -2.32 -4.69 -25.72
N LYS A 681 -1.47 -3.80 -25.19
CA LYS A 681 -0.01 -3.93 -25.33
C LYS A 681 0.57 -5.19 -24.69
N PHE A 682 -0.15 -5.83 -23.76
CA PHE A 682 0.32 -7.04 -23.08
C PHE A 682 -0.22 -8.30 -23.75
N ASP A 683 0.67 -9.20 -24.13
CA ASP A 683 0.37 -10.38 -24.93
C ASP A 683 -0.54 -11.36 -24.19
N ASN A 684 -0.33 -11.53 -22.87
CA ASN A 684 -1.19 -12.36 -22.03
C ASN A 684 -2.54 -11.73 -21.67
N ILE A 685 -2.72 -10.42 -21.84
CA ILE A 685 -4.04 -9.76 -21.74
C ILE A 685 -4.77 -9.89 -23.07
N ARG A 686 -4.08 -9.58 -24.17
CA ARG A 686 -4.59 -9.65 -25.55
C ARG A 686 -5.06 -11.04 -25.95
N ASN A 687 -4.32 -12.08 -25.56
CA ASN A 687 -4.66 -13.48 -25.83
C ASN A 687 -5.55 -14.12 -24.74
N GLY A 688 -5.95 -13.36 -23.71
CA GLY A 688 -6.65 -13.85 -22.53
C GLY A 688 -5.73 -14.48 -21.48
N VAL A 689 -5.88 -14.06 -20.23
CA VAL A 689 -4.99 -14.45 -19.11
C VAL A 689 -5.07 -15.95 -18.77
N LEU A 690 -6.11 -16.64 -19.24
CA LEU A 690 -6.25 -18.09 -19.18
C LEU A 690 -5.85 -18.76 -20.51
N THR A 691 -4.57 -18.72 -20.87
CA THR A 691 -4.06 -19.68 -21.85
C THR A 691 -4.28 -21.12 -21.32
N PRO A 692 -4.45 -22.15 -22.17
CA PRO A 692 -4.68 -23.51 -21.70
C PRO A 692 -3.65 -24.01 -20.68
N GLN A 693 -2.40 -23.56 -20.80
CA GLN A 693 -1.31 -23.88 -19.87
C GLN A 693 -1.49 -23.22 -18.50
N VAL A 694 -1.92 -21.95 -18.45
CA VAL A 694 -2.26 -21.27 -17.19
C VAL A 694 -3.52 -21.89 -16.56
N ALA A 695 -4.54 -22.18 -17.36
CA ALA A 695 -5.75 -22.86 -16.90
C ALA A 695 -5.46 -24.27 -16.37
N GLN A 696 -4.49 -25.00 -16.92
CA GLN A 696 -4.07 -26.32 -16.44
C GLN A 696 -3.25 -26.23 -15.14
N ARG A 697 -2.42 -25.19 -14.96
CA ARG A 697 -1.69 -24.92 -13.71
C ARG A 697 -2.64 -24.50 -12.58
N LEU A 698 -3.61 -23.62 -12.86
CA LEU A 698 -4.64 -23.16 -11.91
C LEU A 698 -5.69 -24.22 -11.53
N ARG A 699 -5.65 -25.43 -12.13
CA ARG A 699 -6.42 -26.60 -11.70
C ARG A 699 -5.63 -27.54 -10.76
N ARG A 700 -4.33 -27.30 -10.59
CA ARG A 700 -3.42 -28.13 -9.78
C ARG A 700 -2.96 -27.46 -8.48
N ALA A 701 -3.33 -26.19 -8.29
CA ALA A 701 -3.09 -25.36 -7.12
C ALA A 701 -4.43 -24.76 -6.66
#